data_AF-A0A2N6A9N9-F1
#
_entry.id   AF-A0A2N6A9N9-F1
#
_cell.length_a   1.000
_cell.length_b   1.000
_cell.length_c   1.000
_cell.angle_alpha   90.00
_cell.angle_beta   90.00
_cell.angle_gamma   90.00
#
_symmetry.space_group_name_H-M   'P 1'
#
loop_
_entity.id
_entity.type
_entity.pdbx_description
1 polymer ?
#
loop_
_entity_poly.entity_id
_entity_poly.type
_entity_poly.pdbx_seq_one_letter_code
_entity_poly.pdbx_strand_id
1 'polypeptide(L)'
;MCFQKIKILFYLMALFVYSFAYPGLVIAQEVEEPQAEITVVETGDIEANVDNVNNVNENDTEETSGTGGDQNLGTMNQNDSDIENNTSGDLESGENEINNSDGASLIDTGDVQADVLTENQTNANFVDSSCGDDCPATSSDEVLKEGTTSSSENAIDQASTTVNNLNNAITSNDVDLSLGSGDNSINGGEDATIVTGDVGIINIIINYINTNFFGTGKEYFINVFNSVAGSIDLSAFGIGEEEGDECSGENCTLNVNNDNDATIDNNIVIDVKTGANMISSTSGEAYIETGDINVVNDVLNIANLNVTGDDWFFAVVNIFGELEGDIILPAVSEDEEVASTENVLEEAVKNASTTDKQFVVANENAANVLNNIVINTETGSNTLASATESVIVTGDTEINNNLFNLINYNITGNSWKFARVNVFGNWEGFIQGLPDTYSYIEDENGITIYNSFLDDFSVSSKDYVRFIVGNNNEATTTNNIEINATTGENSILDNMGISAIVSGGISIANNLLNFINSNFSGENWEFSMVNVFGDWQGNLSFGQPDLWIVESIDKTTAVAGDYVTYTFLFGNKGDATAHDVELNDFINDAFINIIGSQTEDYENGVLSLPLGDIPPNTQGSMSYTVQVKPSLSSAEETVVNEVYINGIDNERDYTNNRSGVQFLATSLSASEAGASSASSGGSGNRAVFHPNFSIIKSNNSSSEVKPGDTVDFKIVIQNIGNEDAFDVLVLDVLKRKDTEEEISSKVWDLNTVQDREEIVIEYSLEIKEDLSSGVYVNEVMVEGWDDASKIWITAVASSKIKVDNDSSEPVVLGVEGKADLSARKIWPNDSFRPGDEFDYSVIVKNNGNIDAVDVQLTEILPDDIKFVDFGSSEQTLYLGNLGPGIETSVVLKAKVLDYANTGEYESDSFIRSYNDKEIKIVESLIIEEILADVEVAEITEYSSDELLSPTGFSIKEFVLLISLFIALYFFSYKLKQKYLLRKNEFIIRP
;
A
#
# COMPACT_ATOMS: atom_id res chain seq x y z
N MET A 1 -26.35 20.25 -9.25
CA MET A 1 -27.75 20.43 -8.79
C MET A 1 -28.70 19.78 -9.79
N CYS A 2 -29.64 18.95 -9.31
CA CYS A 2 -30.65 18.26 -10.12
C CYS A 2 -31.86 19.17 -10.41
N PHE A 3 -32.53 19.07 -11.58
CA PHE A 3 -33.95 18.65 -11.63
C PHE A 3 -34.54 18.41 -13.04
N GLN A 4 -35.35 17.36 -13.11
CA GLN A 4 -36.00 16.74 -14.26
C GLN A 4 -37.19 17.51 -14.90
N LYS A 5 -37.22 17.53 -16.25
CA LYS A 5 -38.20 16.85 -17.17
C LYS A 5 -39.72 17.17 -17.08
N ILE A 6 -40.47 16.71 -18.12
CA ILE A 6 -41.94 16.36 -18.14
C ILE A 6 -42.93 17.56 -18.31
N LYS A 7 -43.98 17.58 -19.17
CA LYS A 7 -44.67 16.57 -20.05
C LYS A 7 -45.64 17.24 -21.09
N ILE A 8 -45.87 16.58 -22.25
CA ILE A 8 -47.17 16.39 -22.98
C ILE A 8 -47.93 17.63 -23.56
N LEU A 9 -48.75 17.58 -24.63
CA LEU A 9 -48.93 16.74 -25.84
C LEU A 9 -50.13 17.33 -26.63
N PHE A 10 -50.15 17.22 -27.97
CA PHE A 10 -51.31 17.36 -28.89
C PHE A 10 -51.95 18.74 -29.24
N TYR A 11 -52.02 18.96 -30.57
CA TYR A 11 -53.19 19.29 -31.41
C TYR A 11 -53.27 20.63 -32.20
N LEU A 12 -53.50 20.46 -33.52
CA LEU A 12 -54.11 21.38 -34.51
C LEU A 12 -53.37 22.64 -35.02
N MET A 13 -52.41 22.39 -35.90
CA MET A 13 -52.32 22.92 -37.28
C MET A 13 -53.34 24.02 -37.73
N ALA A 14 -52.83 25.21 -38.08
CA ALA A 14 -53.35 26.07 -39.15
C ALA A 14 -52.21 27.00 -39.66
N LEU A 15 -51.65 26.86 -40.87
CA LEU A 15 -52.12 27.19 -42.23
C LEU A 15 -51.89 28.67 -42.68
N PHE A 16 -51.47 28.82 -43.94
CA PHE A 16 -51.26 30.04 -44.78
C PHE A 16 -49.90 30.78 -44.72
N VAL A 17 -49.23 31.16 -45.84
CA VAL A 17 -49.38 30.75 -47.26
C VAL A 17 -48.23 31.27 -48.17
N TYR A 18 -47.72 30.41 -49.08
CA TYR A 18 -47.14 30.66 -50.43
C TYR A 18 -45.96 31.67 -50.58
N SER A 19 -45.14 31.65 -51.63
CA SER A 19 -45.37 31.26 -53.04
C SER A 19 -44.08 30.89 -53.77
N PHE A 20 -44.09 29.83 -54.60
CA PHE A 20 -43.76 29.93 -56.03
C PHE A 20 -44.52 28.84 -56.81
N ALA A 21 -44.82 29.09 -58.09
CA ALA A 21 -45.84 28.35 -58.84
C ALA A 21 -45.38 27.83 -60.22
N TYR A 22 -46.01 26.72 -60.61
CA TYR A 22 -45.93 25.96 -61.88
C TYR A 22 -46.40 26.74 -63.13
N PRO A 23 -46.17 26.21 -64.35
CA PRO A 23 -47.07 25.22 -65.01
C PRO A 23 -46.31 23.93 -65.40
N GLY A 24 -46.88 22.71 -65.56
CA GLY A 24 -48.25 22.27 -65.89
C GLY A 24 -48.43 22.16 -67.42
N LEU A 25 -48.90 21.09 -68.06
CA LEU A 25 -49.48 19.79 -67.66
C LEU A 25 -49.59 18.89 -68.93
N VAL A 26 -49.49 17.55 -68.83
CA VAL A 26 -50.38 16.53 -69.46
C VAL A 26 -49.93 15.13 -69.01
N ILE A 27 -50.89 14.26 -68.72
CA ILE A 27 -50.69 12.91 -68.14
C ILE A 27 -50.73 11.84 -69.25
N ALA A 28 -49.80 10.88 -69.18
CA ALA A 28 -49.98 9.54 -69.73
C ALA A 28 -49.11 8.51 -68.98
N GLN A 29 -49.75 7.79 -68.05
CA GLN A 29 -49.54 6.36 -67.75
C GLN A 29 -48.09 5.83 -67.60
N GLU A 30 -47.64 5.80 -66.34
CA GLU A 30 -47.08 4.61 -65.67
C GLU A 30 -46.14 3.69 -66.47
N VAL A 31 -44.83 3.92 -66.31
CA VAL A 31 -43.78 2.90 -66.36
C VAL A 31 -42.80 3.24 -65.23
N GLU A 32 -42.63 2.33 -64.28
CA GLU A 32 -41.55 2.40 -63.28
C GLU A 32 -40.21 2.17 -63.99
N GLU A 33 -39.22 3.05 -63.79
CA GLU A 33 -37.83 2.64 -63.95
C GLU A 33 -37.44 1.91 -62.67
N PRO A 34 -36.97 0.65 -62.73
CA PRO A 34 -36.58 -0.07 -61.53
C PRO A 34 -35.37 0.61 -60.92
N GLN A 35 -35.41 0.85 -59.60
CA GLN A 35 -34.17 0.87 -58.83
C GLN A 35 -33.58 -0.53 -58.98
N ALA A 36 -32.29 -0.65 -59.27
CA ALA A 36 -31.62 -1.93 -59.11
C ALA A 36 -31.74 -2.33 -57.62
N GLU A 37 -32.31 -3.49 -57.34
CA GLU A 37 -32.29 -4.03 -55.98
C GLU A 37 -30.84 -4.37 -55.65
N ILE A 38 -30.26 -3.62 -54.71
CA ILE A 38 -28.97 -3.96 -54.10
C ILE A 38 -29.29 -4.96 -52.99
N THR A 39 -28.70 -6.15 -53.06
CA THR A 39 -28.77 -7.13 -51.98
C THR A 39 -27.70 -6.78 -50.95
N VAL A 40 -28.10 -6.32 -49.78
CA VAL A 40 -27.19 -5.88 -48.71
C VAL A 40 -27.30 -6.81 -47.51
N VAL A 41 -26.15 -7.24 -46.98
CA VAL A 41 -26.00 -7.81 -45.65
C VAL A 41 -25.08 -6.88 -44.86
N GLU A 42 -25.65 -6.21 -43.86
CA GLU A 42 -24.93 -5.42 -42.86
C GLU A 42 -24.99 -6.19 -41.54
N THR A 43 -23.84 -6.55 -40.97
CA THR A 43 -23.76 -7.00 -39.56
C THR A 43 -23.35 -5.84 -38.66
N GLY A 44 -23.56 -5.97 -37.36
CA GLY A 44 -23.22 -4.94 -36.38
C GLY A 44 -22.14 -5.43 -35.44
N ASP A 45 -21.47 -4.48 -34.81
CA ASP A 45 -20.30 -4.69 -33.97
C ASP A 45 -20.55 -5.69 -32.82
N ILE A 46 -19.52 -6.47 -32.48
CA ILE A 46 -19.53 -7.50 -31.44
C ILE A 46 -18.47 -7.16 -30.39
N GLU A 47 -18.91 -6.88 -29.16
CA GLU A 47 -18.02 -6.71 -28.00
C GLU A 47 -18.22 -7.90 -27.03
N ALA A 48 -17.12 -8.51 -26.61
CA ALA A 48 -17.09 -9.54 -25.56
C ALA A 48 -16.07 -9.18 -24.48
N ASN A 49 -16.39 -9.49 -23.21
CA ASN A 49 -15.49 -9.30 -22.09
C ASN A 49 -15.63 -10.50 -21.13
N VAL A 50 -14.49 -11.10 -20.73
CA VAL A 50 -14.41 -12.31 -19.90
C VAL A 50 -13.34 -12.16 -18.82
N ASP A 51 -13.76 -12.09 -17.55
CA ASP A 51 -12.89 -12.05 -16.37
C ASP A 51 -12.88 -13.41 -15.63
N ASN A 52 -11.69 -13.91 -15.22
CA ASN A 52 -11.54 -15.02 -14.26
C ASN A 52 -10.39 -14.75 -13.26
N VAL A 53 -10.62 -14.77 -11.95
CA VAL A 53 -9.56 -14.52 -10.94
C VAL A 53 -9.71 -15.47 -9.74
N ASN A 54 -8.65 -16.16 -9.28
CA ASN A 54 -8.70 -17.06 -8.10
C ASN A 54 -7.52 -16.89 -7.13
N ASN A 55 -7.75 -17.09 -5.82
CA ASN A 55 -6.70 -16.98 -4.79
C ASN A 55 -6.93 -18.00 -3.64
N VAL A 56 -5.90 -18.70 -3.13
CA VAL A 56 -6.05 -19.73 -2.06
C VAL A 56 -4.90 -19.73 -1.03
N ASN A 57 -5.26 -19.74 0.25
CA ASN A 57 -4.37 -19.76 1.42
C ASN A 57 -5.05 -20.47 2.62
N GLU A 58 -4.47 -21.50 3.24
CA GLU A 58 -5.01 -22.14 4.47
C GLU A 58 -4.14 -21.86 5.71
N ASN A 59 -4.47 -20.78 6.44
CA ASN A 59 -3.99 -20.58 7.82
C ASN A 59 -5.06 -21.09 8.81
N ASP A 60 -5.00 -22.38 9.16
CA ASP A 60 -5.70 -22.93 10.32
C ASP A 60 -4.75 -22.93 11.52
N THR A 61 -4.69 -21.81 12.25
CA THR A 61 -4.04 -21.78 13.56
C THR A 61 -4.89 -22.56 14.57
N GLU A 62 -4.85 -23.90 14.52
CA GLU A 62 -5.24 -24.70 15.68
C GLU A 62 -4.33 -24.31 16.85
N GLU A 63 -4.88 -23.61 17.85
CA GLU A 63 -4.36 -23.69 19.21
C GLU A 63 -4.39 -25.17 19.64
N THR A 64 -3.26 -25.87 19.47
CA THR A 64 -3.07 -27.22 20.01
C THR A 64 -2.88 -27.18 21.52
N SER A 65 -3.92 -26.76 22.23
CA SER A 65 -4.08 -26.96 23.66
C SER A 65 -4.28 -28.45 23.97
N GLY A 66 -3.19 -29.22 24.08
CA GLY A 66 -3.29 -30.69 24.12
C GLY A 66 -2.07 -31.46 24.60
N THR A 67 -1.72 -31.33 25.89
CA THR A 67 -0.76 -32.18 26.65
C THR A 67 -0.54 -33.60 26.09
N GLY A 68 0.65 -33.90 25.54
CA GLY A 68 0.83 -35.10 24.71
C GLY A 68 2.18 -35.84 24.68
N GLY A 69 3.25 -35.35 25.32
CA GLY A 69 4.46 -36.17 25.60
C GLY A 69 5.29 -36.63 24.40
N ASP A 70 5.52 -35.76 23.41
CA ASP A 70 6.65 -35.75 22.47
C ASP A 70 6.73 -34.31 21.89
N GLN A 71 7.47 -34.11 20.79
CA GLN A 71 7.55 -32.89 19.92
C GLN A 71 8.64 -31.86 20.25
N ASN A 72 9.46 -31.56 19.22
CA ASN A 72 10.10 -30.25 19.06
C ASN A 72 9.01 -29.18 18.86
N LEU A 73 9.20 -27.98 19.40
CA LEU A 73 8.41 -26.81 19.02
C LEU A 73 8.85 -26.36 17.62
N GLY A 74 7.95 -26.50 16.65
CA GLY A 74 8.17 -26.04 15.29
C GLY A 74 6.83 -25.73 14.64
N THR A 75 6.70 -24.51 14.13
CA THR A 75 5.60 -24.11 13.26
C THR A 75 5.73 -24.87 11.94
N MET A 76 4.69 -25.64 11.60
CA MET A 76 4.53 -26.27 10.30
C MET A 76 3.27 -25.70 9.65
N ASN A 77 3.46 -24.91 8.60
CA ASN A 77 2.40 -24.63 7.63
C ASN A 77 2.50 -25.68 6.51
N GLN A 78 1.36 -26.23 6.08
CA GLN A 78 1.26 -27.15 4.94
C GLN A 78 0.15 -26.67 4.01
N ASN A 79 0.51 -26.27 2.78
CA ASN A 79 -0.46 -25.86 1.76
C ASN A 79 -0.25 -26.65 0.44
N ASP A 80 -1.35 -26.97 -0.24
CA ASP A 80 -1.42 -27.77 -1.48
C ASP A 80 -2.49 -27.18 -2.42
N SER A 81 -2.22 -26.98 -3.72
CA SER A 81 -3.14 -26.28 -4.64
C SER A 81 -3.11 -26.78 -6.09
N ASP A 82 -4.23 -26.63 -6.83
CA ASP A 82 -4.40 -27.10 -8.21
C ASP A 82 -5.52 -26.28 -8.92
N ILE A 83 -5.20 -25.48 -9.95
CA ILE A 83 -6.13 -24.53 -10.62
C ILE A 83 -6.13 -24.69 -12.16
N GLU A 84 -7.26 -25.12 -12.74
CA GLU A 84 -7.49 -25.07 -14.20
C GLU A 84 -8.45 -23.90 -14.56
N ASN A 85 -8.06 -23.02 -15.48
CA ASN A 85 -8.96 -22.08 -16.18
C ASN A 85 -8.97 -22.41 -17.67
N ASN A 86 -10.14 -22.33 -18.31
CA ASN A 86 -10.27 -22.60 -19.74
C ASN A 86 -11.31 -21.66 -20.39
N THR A 87 -10.91 -20.84 -21.37
CA THR A 87 -11.74 -19.81 -22.00
C THR A 87 -11.88 -20.10 -23.49
N SER A 88 -13.09 -20.46 -23.94
CA SER A 88 -13.39 -20.71 -25.36
C SER A 88 -14.56 -19.87 -25.86
N GLY A 89 -14.38 -19.25 -27.03
CA GLY A 89 -15.30 -18.28 -27.61
C GLY A 89 -15.20 -18.22 -29.14
N ASP A 90 -16.34 -17.95 -29.77
CA ASP A 90 -16.52 -17.92 -31.22
C ASP A 90 -17.32 -16.63 -31.54
N LEU A 91 -16.61 -15.60 -32.02
CA LEU A 91 -17.10 -14.22 -32.16
C LEU A 91 -17.07 -13.81 -33.63
N GLU A 92 -18.10 -14.23 -34.36
CA GLU A 92 -18.19 -14.03 -35.82
C GLU A 92 -19.24 -12.98 -36.18
N SER A 93 -18.78 -11.82 -36.70
CA SER A 93 -19.61 -10.89 -37.49
C SER A 93 -19.60 -11.26 -38.99
N GLY A 94 -18.70 -12.18 -39.38
CA GLY A 94 -18.49 -12.73 -40.71
C GLY A 94 -19.40 -13.91 -41.10
N GLU A 95 -18.84 -14.86 -41.87
CA GLU A 95 -19.50 -16.04 -42.45
C GLU A 95 -20.76 -15.74 -43.33
N ASN A 96 -20.93 -14.52 -43.82
CA ASN A 96 -22.14 -14.13 -44.55
C ASN A 96 -22.13 -14.62 -46.00
N GLU A 97 -23.29 -15.11 -46.52
CA GLU A 97 -23.41 -15.63 -47.88
C GLU A 97 -24.53 -14.95 -48.70
N ILE A 98 -24.18 -14.33 -49.83
CA ILE A 98 -25.13 -13.84 -50.85
C ILE A 98 -25.06 -14.72 -52.09
N ASN A 99 -26.18 -15.35 -52.44
CA ASN A 99 -26.30 -16.34 -53.51
C ASN A 99 -27.34 -15.94 -54.56
N ASN A 100 -26.96 -15.91 -55.84
CA ASN A 100 -27.85 -15.64 -56.99
C ASN A 100 -28.55 -14.28 -56.92
N SER A 101 -27.80 -13.21 -56.63
CA SER A 101 -28.31 -11.83 -56.76
C SER A 101 -28.57 -11.49 -58.24
N ASP A 102 -29.73 -10.92 -58.54
CA ASP A 102 -30.09 -10.39 -59.88
C ASP A 102 -29.59 -8.94 -60.08
N GLY A 103 -28.95 -8.33 -59.07
CA GLY A 103 -28.46 -6.95 -59.05
C GLY A 103 -27.10 -6.81 -58.36
N ALA A 104 -26.79 -5.63 -57.84
CA ALA A 104 -25.57 -5.41 -57.06
C ALA A 104 -25.66 -6.09 -55.67
N SER A 105 -24.52 -6.46 -55.10
CA SER A 105 -24.42 -7.17 -53.82
C SER A 105 -23.39 -6.49 -52.90
N LEU A 106 -23.73 -6.32 -51.62
CA LEU A 106 -22.84 -5.79 -50.59
C LEU A 106 -22.90 -6.69 -49.35
N ILE A 107 -21.74 -7.10 -48.86
CA ILE A 107 -21.55 -7.55 -47.48
C ILE A 107 -20.67 -6.49 -46.79
N ASP A 108 -21.13 -6.02 -45.64
CA ASP A 108 -20.46 -5.02 -44.80
C ASP A 108 -20.53 -5.54 -43.37
N THR A 109 -19.42 -6.01 -42.80
CA THR A 109 -19.41 -6.64 -41.47
C THR A 109 -18.89 -5.70 -40.40
N GLY A 110 -19.55 -5.71 -39.23
CA GLY A 110 -19.16 -4.87 -38.09
C GLY A 110 -17.88 -5.35 -37.40
N ASP A 111 -17.28 -4.47 -36.61
CA ASP A 111 -16.03 -4.74 -35.89
C ASP A 111 -16.23 -5.81 -34.79
N VAL A 112 -15.17 -6.52 -34.42
CA VAL A 112 -15.20 -7.51 -33.33
C VAL A 112 -14.10 -7.20 -32.31
N GLN A 113 -14.47 -6.98 -31.04
CA GLN A 113 -13.55 -6.74 -29.93
C GLN A 113 -13.75 -7.79 -28.83
N ALA A 114 -12.66 -8.34 -28.31
CA ALA A 114 -12.68 -9.17 -27.10
C ALA A 114 -11.63 -8.76 -26.07
N ASP A 115 -12.05 -8.62 -24.81
CA ASP A 115 -11.14 -8.42 -23.68
C ASP A 115 -11.20 -9.66 -22.77
N VAL A 116 -10.05 -10.24 -22.46
CA VAL A 116 -9.93 -11.47 -21.67
C VAL A 116 -8.82 -11.29 -20.63
N LEU A 117 -9.15 -11.48 -19.35
CA LEU A 117 -8.19 -11.41 -18.24
C LEU A 117 -8.30 -12.66 -17.37
N THR A 118 -7.18 -13.29 -17.00
CA THR A 118 -7.19 -14.43 -16.06
C THR A 118 -6.03 -14.41 -15.05
N GLU A 119 -6.29 -14.16 -13.76
CA GLU A 119 -5.24 -13.97 -12.73
C GLU A 119 -5.37 -14.95 -11.53
N ASN A 120 -4.31 -15.67 -11.11
CA ASN A 120 -4.38 -16.56 -9.93
C ASN A 120 -3.14 -16.57 -9.00
N GLN A 121 -3.33 -16.41 -7.69
CA GLN A 121 -2.25 -16.52 -6.68
C GLN A 121 -2.51 -17.68 -5.70
N THR A 122 -1.51 -18.46 -5.29
CA THR A 122 -1.72 -19.52 -4.27
C THR A 122 -0.53 -19.71 -3.33
N ASN A 123 -0.86 -20.08 -2.09
CA ASN A 123 0.04 -20.37 -0.97
C ASN A 123 1.04 -19.24 -0.68
N ALA A 124 0.55 -18.15 -0.09
CA ALA A 124 1.31 -16.97 0.32
C ALA A 124 1.37 -16.89 1.85
N ASN A 125 2.42 -17.42 2.48
CA ASN A 125 2.54 -17.45 3.94
C ASN A 125 3.48 -16.37 4.47
N PHE A 126 2.94 -15.50 5.32
CA PHE A 126 3.68 -14.50 6.10
C PHE A 126 3.76 -14.98 7.55
N VAL A 127 4.98 -15.13 8.08
CA VAL A 127 5.19 -15.40 9.50
C VAL A 127 5.95 -14.24 10.11
N ASP A 128 5.21 -13.40 10.83
CA ASP A 128 5.77 -12.49 11.81
C ASP A 128 6.16 -13.31 13.04
N SER A 129 7.46 -13.50 13.28
CA SER A 129 7.94 -14.13 14.51
C SER A 129 8.95 -13.23 15.23
N SER A 130 8.40 -12.34 16.02
CA SER A 130 9.14 -11.58 17.03
C SER A 130 9.74 -12.41 18.17
N CYS A 131 9.46 -13.71 18.25
CA CYS A 131 10.36 -14.73 18.81
C CYS A 131 9.67 -16.12 18.82
N GLY A 132 10.09 -17.04 17.95
CA GLY A 132 9.56 -18.41 17.92
C GLY A 132 10.04 -19.34 19.06
N ASP A 133 10.49 -18.78 20.19
CA ASP A 133 10.51 -19.37 21.53
C ASP A 133 11.24 -18.42 22.52
N ASP A 134 10.71 -18.31 23.74
CA ASP A 134 11.42 -17.86 24.95
C ASP A 134 12.44 -18.96 25.38
N CYS A 135 13.39 -19.24 24.49
CA CYS A 135 14.06 -20.55 24.38
C CYS A 135 15.24 -20.65 25.37
N PRO A 136 15.14 -21.46 26.45
CA PRO A 136 15.59 -22.85 26.33
C PRO A 136 14.99 -23.87 27.34
N ALA A 137 15.04 -25.18 27.01
CA ALA A 137 15.06 -26.23 28.05
C ALA A 137 15.77 -27.53 27.62
N THR A 138 17.02 -27.73 28.06
CA THR A 138 17.63 -29.06 28.11
C THR A 138 17.55 -29.65 29.53
N SER A 139 16.84 -30.76 29.71
CA SER A 139 17.09 -31.65 30.84
C SER A 139 16.89 -33.12 30.46
N SER A 140 17.99 -33.86 30.40
CA SER A 140 18.05 -35.26 30.02
C SER A 140 17.49 -36.18 31.11
N ASP A 141 16.71 -37.18 30.70
CA ASP A 141 16.24 -38.25 31.58
C ASP A 141 17.40 -39.26 31.82
N GLU A 142 18.19 -39.05 32.86
CA GLU A 142 19.28 -39.96 33.27
C GLU A 142 18.73 -41.32 33.75
N VAL A 143 18.64 -42.32 32.86
CA VAL A 143 18.84 -43.73 33.29
C VAL A 143 19.57 -44.57 32.23
N LEU A 144 20.91 -44.47 32.16
CA LEU A 144 21.75 -45.66 31.94
C LEU A 144 23.03 -45.62 32.80
N LYS A 145 23.20 -46.65 33.62
CA LYS A 145 24.30 -46.81 34.57
C LYS A 145 25.59 -47.34 33.91
N GLU A 146 26.70 -46.89 34.49
CA GLU A 146 28.03 -47.53 34.53
C GLU A 146 28.74 -47.81 33.18
N GLY A 147 29.76 -46.99 32.87
CA GLY A 147 31.07 -47.57 32.52
C GLY A 147 31.90 -46.91 31.40
N THR A 148 33.03 -46.32 31.81
CA THR A 148 34.32 -46.22 31.06
C THR A 148 34.49 -45.22 29.89
N THR A 149 35.23 -44.14 30.22
CA THR A 149 36.36 -43.56 29.46
C THR A 149 36.19 -43.00 28.04
N SER A 150 36.08 -41.67 28.00
CA SER A 150 36.92 -40.73 27.22
C SER A 150 36.98 -40.79 25.68
N SER A 151 36.29 -39.84 25.06
CA SER A 151 36.86 -38.93 24.05
C SER A 151 36.12 -37.60 24.11
N SER A 152 36.83 -36.48 23.97
CA SER A 152 36.27 -35.13 24.05
C SER A 152 35.78 -34.65 22.68
N GLU A 153 34.47 -34.53 22.52
CA GLU A 153 33.83 -33.69 21.51
C GLU A 153 33.01 -32.64 22.25
N ASN A 154 33.25 -31.36 21.96
CA ASN A 154 32.45 -30.25 22.49
C ASN A 154 31.17 -30.14 21.66
N ALA A 155 30.17 -30.96 21.97
CA ALA A 155 28.80 -30.65 21.58
C ALA A 155 28.23 -29.66 22.61
N ILE A 156 27.95 -28.44 22.16
CA ILE A 156 27.09 -27.51 22.91
C ILE A 156 25.70 -27.71 22.31
N ASP A 157 24.82 -28.42 23.02
CA ASP A 157 23.40 -28.46 22.67
C ASP A 157 22.82 -27.06 22.93
N GLN A 158 22.55 -26.32 21.85
CA GLN A 158 21.81 -25.06 21.88
C GLN A 158 20.35 -25.34 21.51
N ALA A 159 19.45 -24.52 22.04
CA ALA A 159 18.03 -24.60 21.71
C ALA A 159 17.79 -24.01 20.32
N SER A 160 16.91 -24.65 19.54
CA SER A 160 16.69 -24.30 18.13
C SER A 160 15.21 -24.27 17.77
N THR A 161 14.73 -23.11 17.37
CA THR A 161 13.41 -22.92 16.74
C THR A 161 13.53 -23.27 15.26
N THR A 162 12.54 -23.95 14.70
CA THR A 162 12.46 -24.20 13.26
C THR A 162 11.10 -23.79 12.70
N VAL A 163 11.12 -22.85 11.75
CA VAL A 163 9.98 -22.50 10.90
C VAL A 163 10.08 -23.35 9.65
N ASN A 164 9.04 -24.11 9.32
CA ASN A 164 8.97 -24.85 8.05
C ASN A 164 7.77 -24.34 7.25
N ASN A 165 8.06 -23.70 6.12
CA ASN A 165 7.08 -23.30 5.13
C ASN A 165 7.10 -24.33 3.99
N LEU A 166 6.12 -25.23 3.94
CA LEU A 166 5.98 -26.24 2.90
C LEU A 166 4.75 -25.90 2.02
N ASN A 167 4.99 -25.54 0.76
CA ASN A 167 3.95 -25.21 -0.20
C ASN A 167 4.08 -26.03 -1.48
N ASN A 168 2.96 -26.55 -1.99
CA ASN A 168 2.89 -27.19 -3.31
C ASN A 168 1.72 -26.60 -4.10
N ALA A 169 1.90 -26.31 -5.39
CA ALA A 169 0.82 -25.78 -6.21
C ALA A 169 0.97 -26.03 -7.71
N ILE A 170 -0.17 -26.23 -8.39
CA ILE A 170 -0.29 -26.48 -9.82
C ILE A 170 -1.32 -25.49 -10.41
N THR A 171 -1.05 -24.92 -11.59
CA THR A 171 -2.02 -24.13 -12.35
C THR A 171 -1.91 -24.40 -13.85
N SER A 172 -3.03 -24.32 -14.56
CA SER A 172 -3.15 -24.52 -16.00
C SER A 172 -4.18 -23.52 -16.56
N ASN A 173 -3.79 -22.64 -17.48
CA ASN A 173 -4.71 -21.62 -18.04
C ASN A 173 -4.73 -21.70 -19.57
N ASP A 174 -5.86 -22.11 -20.13
CA ASP A 174 -6.03 -22.55 -21.52
C ASP A 174 -7.03 -21.64 -22.26
N VAL A 175 -6.63 -20.90 -23.29
CA VAL A 175 -7.49 -19.90 -23.96
C VAL A 175 -7.58 -20.23 -25.46
N ASP A 176 -8.77 -20.50 -25.98
CA ASP A 176 -9.06 -20.97 -27.35
C ASP A 176 -10.14 -20.09 -28.00
N LEU A 177 -9.72 -19.05 -28.71
CA LEU A 177 -10.60 -17.99 -29.21
C LEU A 177 -10.57 -17.88 -30.74
N SER A 178 -11.75 -18.00 -31.36
CA SER A 178 -11.98 -17.62 -32.77
C SER A 178 -12.70 -16.28 -32.81
N LEU A 179 -12.12 -15.31 -33.52
CA LEU A 179 -12.74 -14.01 -33.80
C LEU A 179 -12.70 -13.73 -35.29
N GLY A 180 -13.81 -13.29 -35.86
CA GLY A 180 -13.84 -13.02 -37.28
C GLY A 180 -14.90 -12.04 -37.76
N SER A 181 -14.48 -11.24 -38.72
CA SER A 181 -15.34 -10.44 -39.58
C SER A 181 -15.33 -10.95 -41.03
N GLY A 182 -14.45 -11.93 -41.33
CA GLY A 182 -14.16 -12.52 -42.63
C GLY A 182 -15.01 -13.73 -43.03
N ASP A 183 -14.41 -14.64 -43.82
CA ASP A 183 -15.03 -15.86 -44.36
C ASP A 183 -16.36 -15.62 -45.14
N ASN A 184 -16.59 -14.39 -45.62
CA ASN A 184 -17.80 -14.00 -46.35
C ASN A 184 -17.77 -14.42 -47.83
N SER A 185 -18.94 -14.64 -48.43
CA SER A 185 -19.07 -15.16 -49.80
C SER A 185 -20.19 -14.48 -50.61
N ILE A 186 -19.85 -13.99 -51.80
CA ILE A 186 -20.81 -13.51 -52.81
C ILE A 186 -20.69 -14.36 -54.08
N ASN A 187 -21.80 -14.93 -54.53
CA ASN A 187 -21.89 -15.75 -55.73
C ASN A 187 -22.98 -15.24 -56.68
N GLY A 188 -22.54 -14.57 -57.75
CA GLY A 188 -23.38 -13.93 -58.76
C GLY A 188 -23.83 -12.50 -58.38
N GLY A 189 -24.07 -11.70 -59.41
CA GLY A 189 -24.52 -10.31 -59.31
C GLY A 189 -24.11 -9.48 -60.53
N GLU A 190 -24.54 -8.21 -60.54
CA GLU A 190 -23.88 -7.17 -61.33
C GLU A 190 -22.56 -6.79 -60.64
N ASP A 191 -22.56 -5.76 -59.81
CA ASP A 191 -21.42 -5.38 -58.97
C ASP A 191 -21.44 -6.14 -57.63
N ALA A 192 -20.28 -6.39 -57.04
CA ALA A 192 -20.16 -7.07 -55.73
C ALA A 192 -19.08 -6.45 -54.86
N THR A 193 -19.39 -6.23 -53.59
CA THR A 193 -18.46 -5.68 -52.61
C THR A 193 -18.53 -6.47 -51.31
N ILE A 194 -17.37 -6.81 -50.75
CA ILE A 194 -17.22 -7.25 -49.36
C ILE A 194 -16.31 -6.23 -48.68
N VAL A 195 -16.81 -5.63 -47.59
CA VAL A 195 -16.01 -4.88 -46.62
C VAL A 195 -16.12 -5.65 -45.30
N THR A 196 -14.99 -5.87 -44.63
CA THR A 196 -15.00 -6.51 -43.30
C THR A 196 -14.46 -5.58 -42.23
N GLY A 197 -15.10 -5.59 -41.06
CA GLY A 197 -14.70 -4.78 -39.91
C GLY A 197 -13.36 -5.19 -39.31
N ASP A 198 -12.80 -4.31 -38.50
CA ASP A 198 -11.56 -4.54 -37.76
C ASP A 198 -11.80 -5.59 -36.66
N VAL A 199 -10.75 -6.34 -36.29
CA VAL A 199 -10.83 -7.31 -35.19
C VAL A 199 -9.72 -7.10 -34.17
N GLY A 200 -10.12 -6.82 -32.94
CA GLY A 200 -9.25 -6.54 -31.81
C GLY A 200 -9.40 -7.56 -30.68
N ILE A 201 -8.28 -7.90 -30.03
CA ILE A 201 -8.29 -8.70 -28.80
C ILE A 201 -7.19 -8.26 -27.84
N ILE A 202 -7.54 -8.17 -26.56
CA ILE A 202 -6.61 -8.05 -25.44
C ILE A 202 -6.77 -9.30 -24.56
N ASN A 203 -5.74 -10.14 -24.48
CA ASN A 203 -5.65 -11.26 -23.55
C ASN A 203 -4.55 -11.00 -22.51
N ILE A 204 -4.86 -11.18 -21.23
CA ILE A 204 -3.91 -10.99 -20.13
C ILE A 204 -4.02 -12.18 -19.16
N ILE A 205 -2.92 -12.81 -18.75
CA ILE A 205 -2.91 -13.88 -17.74
C ILE A 205 -1.78 -13.65 -16.72
N ILE A 206 -2.07 -13.68 -15.41
CA ILE A 206 -1.09 -13.37 -14.35
C ILE A 206 -1.17 -14.40 -13.22
N ASN A 207 -0.08 -15.05 -12.82
CA ASN A 207 -0.10 -16.00 -11.69
C ASN A 207 1.07 -15.81 -10.69
N TYR A 208 0.81 -15.95 -9.38
CA TYR A 208 1.79 -15.81 -8.29
C TYR A 208 1.77 -17.03 -7.32
N ILE A 209 2.66 -18.01 -7.54
CA ILE A 209 2.54 -19.37 -6.98
C ILE A 209 3.92 -20.04 -6.74
N ASN A 210 4.47 -20.26 -5.54
CA ASN A 210 4.05 -19.94 -4.16
C ASN A 210 4.80 -18.70 -3.62
N THR A 211 4.49 -18.22 -2.39
CA THR A 211 5.24 -17.13 -1.72
C THR A 211 5.44 -17.34 -0.22
N ASN A 212 6.66 -17.09 0.29
CA ASN A 212 6.93 -17.06 1.74
C ASN A 212 7.61 -15.76 2.13
N PHE A 213 7.06 -15.08 3.14
CA PHE A 213 7.63 -13.87 3.72
C PHE A 213 7.89 -14.12 5.22
N PHE A 214 9.06 -13.71 5.70
CA PHE A 214 9.46 -13.84 7.09
C PHE A 214 10.20 -12.57 7.52
N GLY A 215 9.84 -12.02 8.67
CA GLY A 215 10.34 -10.72 9.16
C GLY A 215 9.56 -9.52 8.62
N THR A 216 9.89 -8.32 9.08
CA THR A 216 9.10 -7.10 8.82
C THR A 216 9.30 -6.55 7.40
N GLY A 217 8.23 -6.07 6.76
CA GLY A 217 8.33 -5.43 5.45
C GLY A 217 6.99 -5.11 4.78
N LYS A 218 7.06 -4.69 3.51
CA LYS A 218 5.91 -4.27 2.69
C LYS A 218 6.00 -4.80 1.25
N GLU A 219 4.98 -5.54 0.82
CA GLU A 219 4.81 -6.02 -0.54
C GLU A 219 3.70 -5.29 -1.32
N TYR A 220 3.98 -4.97 -2.59
CA TYR A 220 3.03 -4.34 -3.52
C TYR A 220 2.99 -5.10 -4.85
N PHE A 221 1.81 -5.55 -5.24
CA PHE A 221 1.52 -6.08 -6.58
C PHE A 221 0.39 -5.24 -7.19
N ILE A 222 0.70 -4.43 -8.19
CA ILE A 222 -0.22 -3.42 -8.75
C ILE A 222 -0.36 -3.66 -10.25
N ASN A 223 -1.59 -3.86 -10.73
CA ASN A 223 -1.90 -4.03 -12.15
C ASN A 223 -2.80 -2.86 -12.62
N VAL A 224 -2.36 -2.11 -13.63
CA VAL A 224 -3.08 -0.97 -14.23
C VAL A 224 -3.63 -1.39 -15.59
N PHE A 225 -4.90 -1.79 -15.64
CA PHE A 225 -5.55 -2.32 -16.85
C PHE A 225 -6.28 -1.26 -17.71
N ASN A 226 -6.70 -0.15 -17.10
CA ASN A 226 -7.47 0.92 -17.75
C ASN A 226 -6.69 2.24 -17.67
N SER A 227 -7.11 3.26 -18.42
CA SER A 227 -6.59 4.62 -18.29
C SER A 227 -6.77 5.16 -16.87
N VAL A 228 -5.66 5.30 -16.14
CA VAL A 228 -5.60 5.87 -14.79
C VAL A 228 -4.94 7.25 -14.87
N ALA A 229 -5.61 8.26 -14.31
CA ALA A 229 -5.06 9.60 -14.15
C ALA A 229 -4.80 9.89 -12.66
N GLY A 230 -3.56 10.19 -12.31
CA GLY A 230 -3.07 10.37 -10.94
C GLY A 230 -1.86 9.48 -10.63
N SER A 231 -0.96 9.98 -9.80
CA SER A 231 0.27 9.28 -9.40
C SER A 231 0.01 8.06 -8.50
N ILE A 232 0.86 7.04 -8.63
CA ILE A 232 0.91 5.87 -7.75
C ILE A 232 1.96 6.16 -6.67
N ASP A 233 1.50 6.53 -5.46
CA ASP A 233 2.38 6.80 -4.33
C ASP A 233 2.61 5.52 -3.49
N LEU A 234 3.81 4.95 -3.59
CA LEU A 234 4.30 3.84 -2.75
C LEU A 234 5.19 4.34 -1.59
N SER A 235 5.63 5.60 -1.65
CA SER A 235 6.47 6.24 -0.65
C SER A 235 5.75 6.61 0.63
N ALA A 236 4.44 6.90 0.57
CA ALA A 236 3.57 7.08 1.73
C ALA A 236 3.46 5.84 2.64
N PHE A 237 4.03 4.71 2.21
CA PHE A 237 4.13 3.43 2.93
C PHE A 237 5.57 2.89 2.99
N GLY A 238 6.58 3.75 2.84
CA GLY A 238 7.99 3.35 2.92
C GLY A 238 8.37 2.76 4.27
N ILE A 239 9.61 2.26 4.37
CA ILE A 239 10.22 1.69 5.59
C ILE A 239 9.98 2.60 6.82
N GLY A 240 9.01 2.18 7.62
CA GLY A 240 8.44 2.94 8.74
C GLY A 240 7.62 1.96 9.57
N GLU A 241 8.11 1.72 10.78
CA GLU A 241 7.90 0.50 11.56
C GLU A 241 6.41 0.13 11.74
N GLU A 242 6.07 -1.12 11.39
CA GLU A 242 5.17 -1.88 12.24
C GLU A 242 5.97 -2.38 13.44
N GLU A 243 5.39 -2.29 14.63
CA GLU A 243 6.04 -2.66 15.88
C GLU A 243 6.27 -4.19 15.97
N GLY A 244 7.42 -4.64 15.49
CA GLY A 244 7.96 -5.95 15.85
C GLY A 244 8.46 -5.95 17.30
N ASP A 245 8.04 -6.95 18.08
CA ASP A 245 8.56 -7.21 19.44
C ASP A 245 10.08 -7.50 19.38
N GLU A 246 10.88 -6.90 20.29
CA GLU A 246 12.33 -7.14 20.36
C GLU A 246 12.65 -8.59 20.77
N CYS A 247 13.32 -9.35 19.90
CA CYS A 247 13.58 -10.76 20.14
C CYS A 247 14.87 -10.99 20.97
N SER A 248 14.73 -11.20 22.28
CA SER A 248 15.86 -11.40 23.23
C SER A 248 16.61 -12.75 23.12
N GLY A 249 16.73 -13.30 21.90
CA GLY A 249 17.23 -14.64 21.58
C GLY A 249 18.75 -14.86 21.67
N GLU A 250 19.46 -14.24 22.63
CA GLU A 250 20.93 -14.21 22.77
C GLU A 250 21.64 -15.59 22.83
N ASN A 251 20.91 -16.72 22.86
CA ASN A 251 21.45 -18.08 22.78
C ASN A 251 20.69 -19.02 21.82
N CYS A 252 19.82 -18.48 20.96
CA CYS A 252 18.91 -19.24 20.10
C CYS A 252 19.51 -19.49 18.71
N THR A 253 19.21 -20.66 18.14
CA THR A 253 19.33 -20.91 16.69
C THR A 253 17.94 -20.83 16.05
N LEU A 254 17.70 -19.89 15.14
CA LEU A 254 16.55 -19.90 14.25
C LEU A 254 16.91 -20.64 12.95
N ASN A 255 16.01 -21.51 12.49
CA ASN A 255 16.13 -22.21 11.22
C ASN A 255 14.83 -22.02 10.40
N VAL A 256 14.87 -21.22 9.35
CA VAL A 256 13.77 -21.03 8.41
C VAL A 256 14.00 -21.94 7.21
N ASN A 257 13.19 -22.99 7.05
CA ASN A 257 13.20 -23.82 5.85
C ASN A 257 11.98 -23.48 4.99
N ASN A 258 12.22 -22.93 3.79
CA ASN A 258 11.20 -22.76 2.76
C ASN A 258 11.36 -23.90 1.74
N ASP A 259 10.31 -24.69 1.53
CA ASP A 259 10.27 -25.81 0.59
C ASP A 259 9.05 -25.63 -0.32
N ASN A 260 9.26 -25.20 -1.56
CA ASN A 260 8.20 -24.87 -2.50
C ASN A 260 8.28 -25.71 -3.78
N ASP A 261 7.16 -26.28 -4.21
CA ASP A 261 6.96 -26.89 -5.53
C ASP A 261 5.86 -26.14 -6.31
N ALA A 262 6.12 -25.81 -7.57
CA ALA A 262 5.23 -25.02 -8.42
C ALA A 262 5.17 -25.53 -9.87
N THR A 263 3.97 -25.80 -10.38
CA THR A 263 3.73 -26.09 -11.80
C THR A 263 2.79 -25.06 -12.43
N ILE A 264 3.16 -24.48 -13.57
CA ILE A 264 2.37 -23.48 -14.32
C ILE A 264 2.33 -23.90 -15.79
N ASP A 265 1.15 -24.16 -16.35
CA ASP A 265 0.95 -24.52 -17.76
C ASP A 265 -0.03 -23.56 -18.47
N ASN A 266 0.47 -22.54 -19.17
CA ASN A 266 -0.37 -21.67 -20.01
C ASN A 266 -0.46 -22.22 -21.43
N ASN A 267 -1.67 -22.39 -21.98
CA ASN A 267 -1.92 -22.86 -23.34
C ASN A 267 -2.86 -21.90 -24.09
N ILE A 268 -2.31 -21.01 -24.90
CA ILE A 268 -3.06 -19.92 -25.54
C ILE A 268 -3.12 -20.20 -27.05
N VAL A 269 -4.31 -20.16 -27.62
CA VAL A 269 -4.63 -20.30 -29.04
C VAL A 269 -5.60 -19.18 -29.42
N ILE A 270 -5.16 -18.27 -30.28
CA ILE A 270 -5.94 -17.10 -30.73
C ILE A 270 -5.97 -17.13 -32.26
N ASP A 271 -7.13 -17.48 -32.84
CA ASP A 271 -7.41 -17.46 -34.27
C ASP A 271 -8.23 -16.20 -34.62
N VAL A 272 -7.70 -15.32 -35.47
CA VAL A 272 -8.33 -14.04 -35.87
C VAL A 272 -8.40 -13.90 -37.38
N LYS A 273 -9.58 -13.57 -37.93
CA LYS A 273 -9.80 -13.48 -39.39
C LYS A 273 -10.70 -12.34 -39.84
N THR A 274 -10.13 -11.37 -40.55
CA THR A 274 -10.88 -10.44 -41.42
C THR A 274 -10.90 -10.91 -42.88
N GLY A 275 -10.01 -11.84 -43.22
CA GLY A 275 -9.75 -12.39 -44.56
C GLY A 275 -10.63 -13.57 -44.99
N ALA A 276 -10.08 -14.43 -45.85
CA ALA A 276 -10.72 -15.61 -46.46
C ALA A 276 -11.99 -15.33 -47.31
N ASN A 277 -12.28 -14.07 -47.62
CA ASN A 277 -13.51 -13.67 -48.31
C ASN A 277 -13.50 -14.08 -49.79
N MET A 278 -14.67 -14.42 -50.35
CA MET A 278 -14.83 -14.87 -51.73
C MET A 278 -15.88 -14.08 -52.51
N ILE A 279 -15.54 -13.59 -53.70
CA ILE A 279 -16.49 -13.13 -54.71
C ILE A 279 -16.35 -14.00 -55.95
N SER A 280 -17.46 -14.49 -56.50
CA SER A 280 -17.44 -15.32 -57.70
C SER A 280 -18.60 -15.04 -58.68
N SER A 281 -18.34 -15.30 -59.96
CA SER A 281 -19.35 -15.32 -61.04
C SER A 281 -20.10 -13.99 -61.27
N THR A 282 -19.47 -12.85 -60.95
CA THR A 282 -20.05 -11.51 -61.08
C THR A 282 -19.86 -10.92 -62.49
N SER A 283 -20.73 -9.98 -62.87
CA SER A 283 -20.77 -9.42 -64.22
C SER A 283 -20.27 -7.97 -64.35
N GLY A 284 -20.15 -7.27 -63.22
CA GLY A 284 -19.66 -5.90 -63.07
C GLY A 284 -18.38 -5.80 -62.24
N GLU A 285 -18.26 -4.76 -61.41
CA GLU A 285 -17.10 -4.52 -60.56
C GLU A 285 -17.11 -5.46 -59.34
N ALA A 286 -15.92 -5.89 -58.87
CA ALA A 286 -15.79 -6.77 -57.72
C ALA A 286 -14.70 -6.28 -56.76
N TYR A 287 -15.04 -6.02 -55.51
CA TYR A 287 -14.16 -5.39 -54.53
C TYR A 287 -14.16 -6.16 -53.20
N ILE A 288 -12.98 -6.44 -52.66
CA ILE A 288 -12.81 -6.93 -51.29
C ILE A 288 -11.86 -5.97 -50.57
N GLU A 289 -12.29 -5.45 -49.44
CA GLU A 289 -11.47 -4.71 -48.47
C GLU A 289 -11.66 -5.37 -47.10
N THR A 290 -10.55 -5.68 -46.42
CA THR A 290 -10.61 -6.35 -45.11
C THR A 290 -10.04 -5.47 -44.03
N GLY A 291 -10.67 -5.52 -42.85
CA GLY A 291 -10.24 -4.77 -41.67
C GLY A 291 -8.88 -5.21 -41.14
N ASP A 292 -8.31 -4.34 -40.31
CA ASP A 292 -7.05 -4.57 -39.61
C ASP A 292 -7.25 -5.54 -38.43
N ILE A 293 -6.19 -6.26 -38.07
CA ILE A 293 -6.18 -7.15 -36.89
C ILE A 293 -5.21 -6.59 -35.84
N ASN A 294 -5.67 -6.45 -34.60
CA ASN A 294 -4.86 -6.02 -33.46
C ASN A 294 -4.95 -7.05 -32.32
N VAL A 295 -3.83 -7.66 -31.94
CA VAL A 295 -3.76 -8.66 -30.86
C VAL A 295 -2.78 -8.17 -29.79
N VAL A 296 -3.22 -8.11 -28.54
CA VAL A 296 -2.37 -7.98 -27.35
C VAL A 296 -2.48 -9.26 -26.54
N ASN A 297 -1.35 -9.87 -26.18
CA ASN A 297 -1.29 -11.06 -25.33
C ASN A 297 -0.21 -10.90 -24.27
N ASP A 298 -0.62 -10.66 -23.02
CA ASP A 298 0.26 -10.44 -21.88
C ASP A 298 0.21 -11.62 -20.91
N VAL A 299 1.37 -12.15 -20.52
CA VAL A 299 1.47 -13.28 -19.59
C VAL A 299 2.55 -13.01 -18.54
N LEU A 300 2.19 -13.07 -17.26
CA LEU A 300 3.09 -12.88 -16.12
C LEU A 300 3.02 -14.10 -15.19
N ASN A 301 4.12 -14.85 -15.10
CA ASN A 301 4.26 -15.99 -14.21
C ASN A 301 5.30 -15.68 -13.13
N ILE A 302 4.87 -15.57 -11.88
CA ILE A 302 5.75 -15.45 -10.72
C ILE A 302 5.60 -16.73 -9.90
N ALA A 303 6.72 -17.38 -9.58
CA ALA A 303 6.71 -18.62 -8.82
C ALA A 303 7.82 -18.69 -7.78
N ASN A 304 7.50 -19.27 -6.63
CA ASN A 304 8.42 -19.57 -5.54
C ASN A 304 9.30 -18.37 -5.15
N LEU A 305 8.64 -17.28 -4.72
CA LEU A 305 9.30 -16.10 -4.17
C LEU A 305 9.42 -16.26 -2.64
N ASN A 306 10.64 -16.36 -2.14
CA ASN A 306 10.94 -16.35 -0.71
C ASN A 306 11.62 -15.04 -0.31
N VAL A 307 11.18 -14.46 0.79
CA VAL A 307 11.69 -13.23 1.41
C VAL A 307 11.93 -13.51 2.89
N THR A 308 13.08 -13.09 3.41
CA THR A 308 13.50 -13.43 4.78
C THR A 308 14.42 -12.36 5.39
N GLY A 309 13.94 -11.67 6.42
CA GLY A 309 14.63 -10.57 7.11
C GLY A 309 13.68 -9.40 7.34
N ASP A 310 14.21 -8.29 7.82
CA ASP A 310 13.40 -7.18 8.36
C ASP A 310 13.58 -5.87 7.55
N ASP A 311 12.66 -4.93 7.70
CA ASP A 311 12.60 -3.64 7.01
C ASP A 311 12.72 -3.72 5.47
N TRP A 312 12.16 -4.75 4.84
CA TRP A 312 12.18 -4.88 3.38
C TRP A 312 10.98 -4.23 2.69
N PHE A 313 11.19 -3.76 1.46
CA PHE A 313 10.15 -3.26 0.55
C PHE A 313 10.25 -4.02 -0.77
N PHE A 314 9.13 -4.55 -1.26
CA PHE A 314 9.06 -5.31 -2.50
C PHE A 314 7.87 -4.85 -3.35
N ALA A 315 8.11 -4.21 -4.49
CA ALA A 315 7.05 -3.73 -5.38
C ALA A 315 7.16 -4.28 -6.81
N VAL A 316 6.03 -4.68 -7.38
CA VAL A 316 5.87 -4.93 -8.82
C VAL A 316 4.65 -4.16 -9.32
N VAL A 317 4.84 -3.28 -10.31
CA VAL A 317 3.80 -2.48 -10.95
C VAL A 317 3.74 -2.85 -12.43
N ASN A 318 2.61 -3.36 -12.89
CA ASN A 318 2.37 -3.69 -14.30
C ASN A 318 1.38 -2.69 -14.90
N ILE A 319 1.73 -2.08 -16.03
CA ILE A 319 0.91 -1.10 -16.75
C ILE A 319 0.50 -1.69 -18.09
N PHE A 320 -0.73 -2.20 -18.18
CA PHE A 320 -1.32 -2.77 -19.40
C PHE A 320 -2.13 -1.73 -20.18
N GLY A 321 -2.80 -0.82 -19.48
CA GLY A 321 -3.53 0.31 -20.04
C GLY A 321 -2.67 1.58 -20.14
N GLU A 322 -3.31 2.73 -19.93
CA GLU A 322 -2.64 4.04 -19.89
C GLU A 322 -2.45 4.51 -18.43
N LEU A 323 -1.29 5.07 -18.08
CA LEU A 323 -1.06 5.76 -16.81
C LEU A 323 -0.62 7.21 -17.06
N GLU A 324 -1.42 8.19 -16.65
CA GLU A 324 -1.08 9.61 -16.62
C GLU A 324 -0.79 10.03 -15.16
N GLY A 325 0.47 9.92 -14.73
CA GLY A 325 0.88 10.18 -13.35
C GLY A 325 2.24 9.57 -12.99
N ASP A 326 2.86 10.11 -11.95
CA ASP A 326 4.17 9.65 -11.47
C ASP A 326 4.06 8.32 -10.69
N ILE A 327 5.10 7.49 -10.70
CA ILE A 327 5.26 6.37 -9.75
C ILE A 327 6.28 6.82 -8.71
N ILE A 328 5.84 6.93 -7.45
CA ILE A 328 6.65 7.50 -6.37
C ILE A 328 7.09 6.34 -5.46
N LEU A 329 8.34 5.93 -5.60
CA LEU A 329 9.02 4.98 -4.73
C LEU A 329 9.43 5.65 -3.41
N PRO A 330 9.61 4.89 -2.31
CA PRO A 330 10.10 5.41 -1.03
C PRO A 330 11.26 6.39 -1.18
N ALA A 331 11.20 7.48 -0.44
CA ALA A 331 12.32 8.42 -0.36
C ALA A 331 13.60 7.69 0.04
N VAL A 332 14.70 8.08 -0.60
CA VAL A 332 16.01 7.52 -0.32
C VAL A 332 16.74 8.49 0.60
N SER A 333 17.40 7.97 1.65
CA SER A 333 18.26 8.77 2.50
C SER A 333 19.41 9.38 1.70
N GLU A 334 19.48 10.72 1.67
CA GLU A 334 20.53 11.46 0.95
C GLU A 334 21.94 11.19 1.55
N ASP A 335 22.00 10.77 2.83
CA ASP A 335 23.20 10.67 3.67
C ASP A 335 23.63 9.23 4.04
N GLU A 336 23.40 8.21 3.19
CA GLU A 336 24.21 6.96 3.27
C GLU A 336 25.66 7.22 2.78
N GLU A 337 26.36 8.14 3.45
CA GLU A 337 27.77 8.42 3.21
C GLU A 337 28.59 7.21 3.64
N VAL A 338 29.25 6.58 2.66
CA VAL A 338 30.06 5.36 2.86
C VAL A 338 31.01 5.52 4.04
N ALA A 339 30.68 4.86 5.16
CA ALA A 339 31.49 4.86 6.38
C ALA A 339 32.88 4.31 6.08
N SER A 340 33.83 5.23 5.82
CA SER A 340 35.12 4.86 5.23
C SER A 340 35.87 3.83 6.08
N THR A 341 36.18 2.69 5.46
CA THR A 341 36.54 1.42 6.12
C THR A 341 37.95 1.37 6.72
N GLU A 342 38.51 2.50 7.16
CA GLU A 342 39.86 2.58 7.73
C GLU A 342 39.96 2.59 9.27
N ASN A 343 38.88 2.75 10.05
CA ASN A 343 38.98 2.81 11.53
C ASN A 343 38.18 1.78 12.35
N VAL A 344 37.10 1.17 11.83
CA VAL A 344 36.25 0.25 12.64
C VAL A 344 36.98 -1.04 13.04
N LEU A 345 37.95 -1.47 12.23
CA LEU A 345 38.73 -2.72 12.43
C LEU A 345 39.65 -2.73 13.66
N GLU A 346 40.04 -1.59 14.25
CA GLU A 346 40.89 -1.59 15.46
C GLU A 346 40.13 -1.62 16.79
N GLU A 347 38.83 -1.30 16.82
CA GLU A 347 38.01 -1.37 18.05
C GLU A 347 37.14 -2.63 18.12
N ALA A 348 36.55 -3.08 17.01
CA ALA A 348 35.78 -4.32 16.96
C ALA A 348 36.58 -5.56 17.44
N VAL A 349 37.89 -5.60 17.18
CA VAL A 349 38.78 -6.73 17.55
C VAL A 349 39.10 -6.79 19.05
N LYS A 350 38.75 -5.77 19.86
CA LYS A 350 39.07 -5.74 21.31
C LYS A 350 37.94 -6.23 22.22
N ASN A 351 36.68 -6.23 21.76
CA ASN A 351 35.51 -6.54 22.57
C ASN A 351 34.76 -7.82 22.13
N ALA A 352 35.39 -8.70 21.36
CA ALA A 352 34.83 -9.99 20.96
C ALA A 352 34.52 -10.89 22.16
N SER A 353 33.29 -10.78 22.69
CA SER A 353 32.66 -11.80 23.53
C SER A 353 32.49 -13.07 22.71
N THR A 354 32.80 -14.23 23.31
CA THR A 354 33.00 -15.47 22.56
C THR A 354 31.69 -16.23 22.30
N THR A 355 30.85 -15.65 21.45
CA THR A 355 29.72 -16.35 20.81
C THR A 355 29.68 -15.90 19.35
N ASP A 356 30.26 -16.68 18.44
CA ASP A 356 30.30 -16.35 17.02
C ASP A 356 28.88 -16.37 16.44
N LYS A 357 28.26 -15.18 16.23
CA LYS A 357 26.98 -15.08 15.53
C LYS A 357 27.13 -15.59 14.09
N GLN A 358 26.16 -16.38 13.61
CA GLN A 358 26.24 -17.07 12.32
C GLN A 358 24.95 -16.91 11.51
N PHE A 359 24.98 -16.08 10.48
CA PHE A 359 23.98 -16.10 9.41
C PHE A 359 24.39 -17.10 8.33
N VAL A 360 23.50 -18.02 7.96
CA VAL A 360 23.78 -19.12 7.01
C VAL A 360 22.62 -19.28 6.05
N VAL A 361 22.78 -18.81 4.81
CA VAL A 361 21.81 -19.01 3.73
C VAL A 361 22.25 -20.18 2.85
N ALA A 362 21.33 -21.12 2.59
CA ALA A 362 21.55 -22.32 1.79
C ALA A 362 20.38 -22.49 0.81
N ASN A 363 20.64 -22.21 -0.48
CA ASN A 363 19.59 -22.18 -1.50
C ASN A 363 19.81 -23.29 -2.55
N GLU A 364 18.85 -24.18 -2.69
CA GLU A 364 18.76 -25.24 -3.71
C GLU A 364 17.56 -24.92 -4.60
N ASN A 365 17.81 -24.50 -5.85
CA ASN A 365 16.76 -24.05 -6.77
C ASN A 365 16.82 -24.87 -8.07
N ALA A 366 15.71 -25.52 -8.43
CA ALA A 366 15.53 -26.30 -9.64
C ALA A 366 14.36 -25.74 -10.46
N ALA A 367 14.61 -25.33 -11.71
CA ALA A 367 13.58 -24.76 -12.58
C ALA A 367 13.66 -25.36 -13.98
N ASN A 368 12.49 -25.66 -14.55
CA ASN A 368 12.32 -26.10 -15.93
C ASN A 368 11.28 -25.21 -16.63
N VAL A 369 11.75 -24.21 -17.38
CA VAL A 369 10.89 -23.25 -18.09
C VAL A 369 10.93 -23.53 -19.59
N LEU A 370 9.77 -23.85 -20.18
CA LEU A 370 9.55 -24.09 -21.59
C LEU A 370 8.61 -23.02 -22.17
N ASN A 371 9.14 -22.14 -23.01
CA ASN A 371 8.34 -21.17 -23.75
C ASN A 371 8.29 -21.61 -25.24
N ASN A 372 7.13 -22.09 -25.69
CA ASN A 372 6.85 -22.42 -27.09
C ASN A 372 5.88 -21.40 -27.66
N ILE A 373 6.38 -20.48 -28.49
CA ILE A 373 5.57 -19.39 -29.07
C ILE A 373 5.58 -19.53 -30.59
N VAL A 374 4.39 -19.55 -31.18
CA VAL A 374 4.13 -19.66 -32.61
C VAL A 374 3.18 -18.52 -32.99
N ILE A 375 3.64 -17.64 -33.88
CA ILE A 375 2.80 -16.55 -34.41
C ILE A 375 2.80 -16.68 -35.93
N ASN A 376 1.62 -16.91 -36.50
CA ASN A 376 1.39 -17.05 -37.94
C ASN A 376 0.53 -15.88 -38.42
N THR A 377 0.95 -15.24 -39.50
CA THR A 377 0.28 -14.05 -40.05
C THR A 377 0.21 -14.14 -41.57
N GLU A 378 -0.96 -13.88 -42.16
CA GLU A 378 -1.17 -13.89 -43.61
C GLU A 378 -2.06 -12.72 -44.05
N THR A 379 -1.44 -11.66 -44.59
CA THR A 379 -2.12 -10.57 -45.33
C THR A 379 -2.16 -10.82 -46.84
N GLY A 380 -1.45 -11.86 -47.30
CA GLY A 380 -1.28 -12.27 -48.68
C GLY A 380 -2.19 -13.44 -49.05
N SER A 381 -1.64 -14.43 -49.77
CA SER A 381 -2.35 -15.56 -50.40
C SER A 381 -3.61 -15.23 -51.24
N ASN A 382 -3.84 -13.95 -51.51
CA ASN A 382 -4.98 -13.43 -52.26
C ASN A 382 -4.96 -13.88 -53.74
N THR A 383 -6.11 -14.27 -54.27
CA THR A 383 -6.31 -14.74 -55.65
C THR A 383 -7.29 -13.84 -56.40
N LEU A 384 -6.89 -13.33 -57.57
CA LEU A 384 -7.76 -12.49 -58.40
C LEU A 384 -7.74 -12.95 -59.86
N ALA A 385 -8.88 -13.44 -60.34
CA ALA A 385 -9.14 -13.83 -61.72
C ALA A 385 -10.29 -13.00 -62.32
N SER A 386 -9.93 -11.89 -62.97
CA SER A 386 -10.84 -10.97 -63.67
C SER A 386 -10.53 -10.91 -65.17
N ALA A 387 -11.54 -10.58 -65.97
CA ALA A 387 -11.43 -10.31 -67.41
C ALA A 387 -10.84 -8.92 -67.77
N THR A 388 -10.65 -8.00 -66.80
CA THR A 388 -10.22 -6.61 -67.07
C THR A 388 -9.03 -6.15 -66.20
N GLU A 389 -8.97 -4.88 -65.81
CA GLU A 389 -7.90 -4.34 -64.95
C GLU A 389 -8.09 -4.85 -63.51
N SER A 390 -6.99 -5.24 -62.89
CA SER A 390 -6.98 -5.88 -61.57
C SER A 390 -5.80 -5.42 -60.71
N VAL A 391 -6.04 -5.30 -59.41
CA VAL A 391 -5.03 -4.95 -58.41
C VAL A 391 -5.21 -5.78 -57.15
N ILE A 392 -4.09 -6.14 -56.52
CA ILE A 392 -4.05 -6.70 -55.17
C ILE A 392 -3.12 -5.80 -54.36
N VAL A 393 -3.58 -5.34 -53.21
CA VAL A 393 -2.79 -4.66 -52.18
C VAL A 393 -2.87 -5.53 -50.93
N THR A 394 -1.72 -5.86 -50.36
CA THR A 394 -1.62 -6.61 -49.10
C THR A 394 -1.23 -5.66 -47.99
N GLY A 395 -1.84 -5.77 -46.82
CA GLY A 395 -1.43 -5.03 -45.63
C GLY A 395 -0.05 -5.43 -45.15
N ASP A 396 0.56 -4.55 -44.35
CA ASP A 396 1.81 -4.82 -43.65
C ASP A 396 1.54 -5.65 -42.38
N THR A 397 2.59 -6.20 -41.78
CA THR A 397 2.49 -6.97 -40.52
C THR A 397 3.59 -6.58 -39.56
N GLU A 398 3.21 -6.28 -38.33
CA GLU A 398 4.09 -5.94 -37.21
C GLU A 398 3.86 -6.93 -36.06
N ILE A 399 4.95 -7.47 -35.50
CA ILE A 399 4.91 -8.47 -34.42
C ILE A 399 6.00 -8.12 -33.40
N ASN A 400 5.57 -7.71 -32.22
CA ASN A 400 6.41 -7.40 -31.07
C ASN A 400 6.29 -8.54 -30.06
N ASN A 401 7.29 -9.43 -30.03
CA ASN A 401 7.32 -10.58 -29.13
C ASN A 401 8.40 -10.40 -28.06
N ASN A 402 7.97 -10.03 -26.85
CA ASN A 402 8.83 -9.80 -25.70
C ASN A 402 8.83 -11.02 -24.77
N LEU A 403 10.02 -11.44 -24.34
CA LEU A 403 10.19 -12.59 -23.45
C LEU A 403 11.27 -12.29 -22.39
N PHE A 404 10.86 -12.17 -21.14
CA PHE A 404 11.75 -12.02 -19.99
C PHE A 404 11.71 -13.27 -19.10
N ASN A 405 12.87 -13.72 -18.64
CA ASN A 405 12.99 -14.85 -17.72
C ASN A 405 14.02 -14.53 -16.65
N LEU A 406 13.57 -14.28 -15.42
CA LEU A 406 14.39 -14.30 -14.22
C LEU A 406 14.15 -15.64 -13.52
N ILE A 407 15.19 -16.47 -13.40
CA ILE A 407 15.07 -17.86 -12.94
C ILE A 407 16.16 -18.18 -11.93
N ASN A 408 15.81 -18.83 -10.83
CA ASN A 408 16.72 -19.24 -9.75
C ASN A 408 17.53 -18.05 -9.20
N TYR A 409 16.86 -16.92 -8.99
CA TYR A 409 17.51 -15.68 -8.56
C TYR A 409 17.67 -15.64 -7.03
N ASN A 410 18.78 -15.08 -6.55
CA ASN A 410 19.15 -15.14 -5.15
C ASN A 410 19.92 -13.87 -4.77
N ILE A 411 19.37 -13.05 -3.88
CA ILE A 411 20.08 -11.93 -3.24
C ILE A 411 20.25 -12.24 -1.76
N THR A 412 21.41 -11.90 -1.21
CA THR A 412 21.66 -11.96 0.23
C THR A 412 22.55 -10.80 0.65
N GLY A 413 22.07 -9.98 1.59
CA GLY A 413 22.76 -8.78 2.10
C GLY A 413 21.77 -7.76 2.66
N ASN A 414 22.29 -6.75 3.37
CA ASN A 414 21.50 -5.68 3.98
C ASN A 414 21.65 -4.37 3.17
N SER A 415 20.75 -3.40 3.38
CA SER A 415 20.85 -2.02 2.84
C SER A 415 21.04 -1.92 1.31
N TRP A 416 20.55 -2.89 0.55
CA TRP A 416 20.58 -2.84 -0.92
C TRP A 416 19.27 -2.30 -1.48
N LYS A 417 19.35 -1.48 -2.52
CA LYS A 417 18.20 -0.97 -3.25
C LYS A 417 18.34 -1.31 -4.74
N PHE A 418 17.26 -1.77 -5.34
CA PHE A 418 17.17 -2.16 -6.74
C PHE A 418 15.80 -1.75 -7.31
N ALA A 419 15.80 -0.92 -8.35
CA ALA A 419 14.60 -0.57 -9.09
C ALA A 419 14.79 -0.87 -10.59
N ARG A 420 13.84 -1.58 -11.23
CA ARG A 420 13.88 -1.88 -12.66
C ARG A 420 12.62 -1.38 -13.35
N VAL A 421 12.76 -0.54 -14.37
CA VAL A 421 11.69 -0.24 -15.32
C VAL A 421 11.94 -1.05 -16.59
N ASN A 422 11.01 -1.93 -16.96
CA ASN A 422 10.96 -2.59 -18.26
C ASN A 422 9.96 -1.84 -19.14
N VAL A 423 10.37 -1.46 -20.34
CA VAL A 423 9.55 -0.73 -21.30
C VAL A 423 9.30 -1.63 -22.51
N PHE A 424 8.06 -2.12 -22.63
CA PHE A 424 7.58 -2.96 -23.75
C PHE A 424 6.62 -2.18 -24.66
N GLY A 425 5.80 -1.29 -24.07
CA GLY A 425 5.02 -0.25 -24.76
C GLY A 425 5.76 1.09 -24.76
N ASN A 426 5.09 2.20 -24.42
CA ASN A 426 5.69 3.53 -24.39
C ASN A 426 5.83 4.08 -22.97
N TRP A 427 7.00 4.67 -22.67
CA TRP A 427 7.19 5.49 -21.46
C TRP A 427 7.66 6.89 -21.84
N GLU A 428 6.85 7.90 -21.53
CA GLU A 428 7.19 9.32 -21.61
C GLU A 428 7.36 9.89 -20.18
N GLY A 429 8.61 9.88 -19.70
CA GLY A 429 8.94 10.36 -18.36
C GLY A 429 10.44 10.39 -18.11
N PHE A 430 10.82 10.76 -16.89
CA PHE A 430 12.20 10.73 -16.42
C PHE A 430 12.28 10.28 -14.96
N ILE A 431 13.49 10.07 -14.46
CA ILE A 431 13.74 9.73 -13.05
C ILE A 431 13.91 11.04 -12.26
N GLN A 432 13.20 11.16 -11.13
CA GLN A 432 13.27 12.27 -10.18
C GLN A 432 13.70 11.78 -8.79
N GLY A 433 14.32 12.65 -7.98
CA GLY A 433 14.71 12.34 -6.60
C GLY A 433 15.84 11.31 -6.41
N LEU A 434 16.50 10.84 -7.48
CA LEU A 434 17.56 9.84 -7.38
C LEU A 434 18.85 10.43 -6.76
N PRO A 435 19.37 9.91 -5.63
CA PRO A 435 20.57 10.46 -4.99
C PRO A 435 21.89 10.13 -5.72
N ASP A 436 22.92 10.95 -5.46
CA ASP A 436 24.27 10.79 -6.01
C ASP A 436 24.97 9.46 -5.65
N THR A 437 24.51 8.76 -4.62
CA THR A 437 25.02 7.43 -4.20
C THR A 437 24.51 6.28 -5.08
N TYR A 438 23.57 6.54 -5.98
CA TYR A 438 22.93 5.54 -6.82
C TYR A 438 23.52 5.52 -8.24
N SER A 439 23.56 4.34 -8.83
CA SER A 439 23.95 4.12 -10.21
C SER A 439 22.75 3.60 -11.00
N TYR A 440 22.72 3.91 -12.30
CA TYR A 440 21.76 3.30 -13.21
C TYR A 440 22.45 2.81 -14.49
N ILE A 441 21.82 1.81 -15.11
CA ILE A 441 22.17 1.26 -16.41
C ILE A 441 20.89 1.25 -17.25
N GLU A 442 20.94 1.92 -18.39
CA GLU A 442 19.91 1.91 -19.42
C GLU A 442 20.26 0.87 -20.49
N ASP A 443 19.26 0.09 -20.90
CA ASP A 443 19.33 -0.88 -22.00
C ASP A 443 18.19 -0.66 -23.00
N GLU A 444 18.18 -1.45 -24.08
CA GLU A 444 17.19 -1.31 -25.16
C GLU A 444 15.73 -1.54 -24.70
N ASN A 445 15.53 -2.11 -23.51
CA ASN A 445 14.23 -2.48 -22.95
C ASN A 445 13.95 -1.79 -21.60
N GLY A 446 14.66 -0.71 -21.24
CA GLY A 446 14.39 0.12 -20.05
C GLY A 446 15.59 0.39 -19.15
N ILE A 447 15.33 0.75 -17.88
CA ILE A 447 16.34 1.28 -16.94
C ILE A 447 16.43 0.41 -15.69
N THR A 448 17.64 0.08 -15.25
CA THR A 448 17.94 -0.54 -13.96
C THR A 448 18.67 0.46 -13.07
N ILE A 449 18.21 0.65 -11.84
CA ILE A 449 18.75 1.56 -10.82
C ILE A 449 19.18 0.70 -9.63
N TYR A 450 20.35 0.98 -9.04
CA TYR A 450 20.88 0.24 -7.91
C TYR A 450 21.86 1.09 -7.08
N ASN A 451 21.97 0.82 -5.78
CA ASN A 451 23.01 1.39 -4.93
C ASN A 451 24.30 0.55 -4.95
N SER A 452 25.44 1.17 -4.62
CA SER A 452 26.76 0.52 -4.76
C SER A 452 27.34 0.02 -3.43
N PHE A 453 26.68 -0.96 -2.79
CA PHE A 453 27.17 -1.59 -1.56
C PHE A 453 27.50 -3.07 -1.76
N LEU A 454 28.76 -3.34 -2.12
CA LEU A 454 29.30 -4.70 -2.27
C LEU A 454 30.04 -5.20 -1.02
N ASP A 455 30.22 -4.36 0.00
CA ASP A 455 31.13 -4.61 1.12
C ASP A 455 30.44 -4.75 2.50
N ASP A 456 29.15 -4.40 2.65
CA ASP A 456 28.45 -4.57 3.93
C ASP A 456 27.75 -5.94 4.06
N PHE A 457 28.58 -6.95 4.36
CA PHE A 457 28.11 -8.25 4.82
C PHE A 457 28.05 -8.32 6.35
N SER A 458 27.96 -7.17 7.05
CA SER A 458 27.74 -7.15 8.50
C SER A 458 26.26 -7.39 8.81
N VAL A 459 25.83 -8.64 8.59
CA VAL A 459 24.51 -9.10 8.99
C VAL A 459 24.45 -9.08 10.52
N SER A 460 23.98 -7.96 11.06
CA SER A 460 23.62 -7.84 12.45
C SER A 460 22.29 -8.55 12.64
N SER A 461 22.31 -9.89 12.69
CA SER A 461 21.21 -10.63 13.30
C SER A 461 21.21 -10.25 14.79
N LYS A 462 20.58 -9.12 15.13
CA LYS A 462 20.60 -8.50 16.47
C LYS A 462 20.15 -9.50 17.53
N ASP A 463 19.31 -10.43 17.11
CA ASP A 463 18.47 -11.23 18.02
C ASP A 463 18.90 -12.70 18.11
N TYR A 464 19.66 -13.24 17.16
CA TYR A 464 20.03 -14.67 17.12
C TYR A 464 21.54 -14.94 17.19
N VAL A 465 21.92 -16.08 17.79
CA VAL A 465 23.29 -16.63 17.72
C VAL A 465 23.53 -17.37 16.42
N ARG A 466 22.52 -18.04 15.88
CA ARG A 466 22.56 -18.54 14.51
C ARG A 466 21.22 -18.35 13.85
N PHE A 467 21.22 -17.75 12.67
CA PHE A 467 20.06 -17.65 11.81
C PHE A 467 20.37 -18.42 10.51
N ILE A 468 19.70 -19.54 10.33
CA ILE A 468 19.84 -20.40 9.14
C ILE A 468 18.60 -20.19 8.27
N VAL A 469 18.81 -19.97 6.98
CA VAL A 469 17.76 -19.92 5.97
C VAL A 469 18.06 -21.01 4.94
N GLY A 470 17.20 -22.03 4.85
CA GLY A 470 17.25 -23.08 3.86
C GLY A 470 16.12 -22.90 2.84
N ASN A 471 16.44 -22.55 1.60
CA ASN A 471 15.43 -22.45 0.54
C ASN A 471 15.59 -23.62 -0.43
N ASN A 472 14.58 -24.49 -0.54
CA ASN A 472 14.45 -25.50 -1.58
C ASN A 472 13.26 -25.11 -2.49
N ASN A 473 13.51 -24.87 -3.77
CA ASN A 473 12.44 -24.52 -4.71
C ASN A 473 12.52 -25.36 -5.98
N GLU A 474 11.48 -26.11 -6.29
CA GLU A 474 11.28 -26.80 -7.56
C GLU A 474 10.16 -26.12 -8.36
N ALA A 475 10.38 -25.87 -9.66
CA ALA A 475 9.40 -25.23 -10.51
C ALA A 475 9.40 -25.76 -11.95
N THR A 476 8.22 -26.00 -12.51
CA THR A 476 8.01 -26.27 -13.93
C THR A 476 7.05 -25.25 -14.52
N THR A 477 7.44 -24.57 -15.60
CA THR A 477 6.61 -23.57 -16.26
C THR A 477 6.56 -23.84 -17.75
N THR A 478 5.40 -24.17 -18.30
CA THR A 478 5.15 -24.25 -19.74
C THR A 478 4.31 -23.06 -20.17
N ASN A 479 4.76 -22.35 -21.21
CA ASN A 479 3.95 -21.38 -21.93
C ASN A 479 3.88 -21.85 -23.39
N ASN A 480 2.74 -22.38 -23.82
CA ASN A 480 2.44 -22.72 -25.21
C ASN A 480 1.51 -21.66 -25.78
N ILE A 481 1.97 -20.84 -26.71
CA ILE A 481 1.22 -19.71 -27.27
C ILE A 481 1.19 -19.86 -28.80
N GLU A 482 0.01 -19.95 -29.38
CA GLU A 482 -0.27 -19.99 -30.82
C GLU A 482 -1.20 -18.82 -31.17
N ILE A 483 -0.75 -17.91 -32.05
CA ILE A 483 -1.56 -16.79 -32.55
C ILE A 483 -1.58 -16.86 -34.07
N ASN A 484 -2.77 -16.94 -34.65
CA ASN A 484 -3.01 -17.07 -36.09
C ASN A 484 -3.87 -15.88 -36.56
N ALA A 485 -3.30 -14.95 -37.33
CA ALA A 485 -4.02 -13.78 -37.83
C ALA A 485 -4.05 -13.74 -39.37
N THR A 486 -5.24 -13.63 -39.96
CA THR A 486 -5.42 -13.64 -41.42
C THR A 486 -6.34 -12.51 -41.91
N THR A 487 -5.77 -11.50 -42.54
CA THR A 487 -6.50 -10.50 -43.36
C THR A 487 -6.49 -10.84 -44.85
N GLY A 488 -5.64 -11.79 -45.25
CA GLY A 488 -5.43 -12.30 -46.61
C GLY A 488 -6.38 -13.44 -47.00
N GLU A 489 -5.88 -14.37 -47.81
CA GLU A 489 -6.62 -15.52 -48.41
C GLU A 489 -7.87 -15.16 -49.25
N ASN A 490 -8.07 -13.87 -49.55
CA ASN A 490 -9.26 -13.40 -50.27
C ASN A 490 -9.23 -13.80 -51.75
N SER A 491 -10.40 -14.06 -52.33
CA SER A 491 -10.52 -14.67 -53.66
C SER A 491 -11.61 -14.03 -54.52
N ILE A 492 -11.24 -13.42 -55.64
CA ILE A 492 -12.19 -12.95 -56.66
C ILE A 492 -12.03 -13.85 -57.91
N LEU A 493 -13.08 -14.59 -58.27
CA LEU A 493 -13.05 -15.61 -59.31
C LEU A 493 -14.10 -15.37 -60.41
N ASP A 494 -13.71 -15.64 -61.66
CA ASP A 494 -14.58 -15.57 -62.85
C ASP A 494 -15.32 -14.22 -63.02
N ASN A 495 -14.75 -13.10 -62.54
CA ASN A 495 -15.35 -11.77 -62.69
C ASN A 495 -15.13 -11.17 -64.10
N MET A 496 -16.12 -10.44 -64.59
CA MET A 496 -16.13 -9.82 -65.92
C MET A 496 -15.77 -8.33 -65.93
N GLY A 497 -15.82 -7.61 -64.80
CA GLY A 497 -15.46 -6.18 -64.69
C GLY A 497 -14.16 -5.91 -63.94
N ILE A 498 -13.98 -4.68 -63.44
CA ILE A 498 -12.77 -4.26 -62.70
C ILE A 498 -12.75 -4.95 -61.34
N SER A 499 -11.55 -5.30 -60.85
CA SER A 499 -11.43 -5.94 -59.54
C SER A 499 -10.27 -5.43 -58.70
N ALA A 500 -10.50 -5.32 -57.39
CA ALA A 500 -9.45 -5.07 -56.42
C ALA A 500 -9.64 -5.93 -55.16
N ILE A 501 -8.51 -6.33 -54.58
CA ILE A 501 -8.43 -6.86 -53.22
C ILE A 501 -7.49 -5.93 -52.45
N VAL A 502 -7.93 -5.47 -51.29
CA VAL A 502 -7.14 -4.72 -50.31
C VAL A 502 -7.22 -5.48 -48.99
N SER A 503 -6.12 -6.05 -48.54
CA SER A 503 -6.06 -6.70 -47.22
C SER A 503 -5.62 -5.69 -46.16
N GLY A 504 -6.28 -5.69 -45.00
CA GLY A 504 -5.86 -4.94 -43.82
C GLY A 504 -4.50 -5.37 -43.26
N GLY A 505 -3.93 -4.54 -42.39
CA GLY A 505 -2.71 -4.81 -41.65
C GLY A 505 -2.93 -5.76 -40.47
N ILE A 506 -1.82 -6.25 -39.90
CA ILE A 506 -1.82 -7.08 -38.69
C ILE A 506 -0.81 -6.51 -37.70
N SER A 507 -1.23 -6.21 -36.48
CA SER A 507 -0.39 -5.83 -35.35
C SER A 507 -0.54 -6.83 -34.21
N ILE A 508 0.56 -7.39 -33.71
CA ILE A 508 0.56 -8.35 -32.61
C ILE A 508 1.61 -7.96 -31.57
N ALA A 509 1.18 -7.68 -30.34
CA ALA A 509 2.02 -7.58 -29.16
C ALA A 509 1.86 -8.85 -28.32
N ASN A 510 2.95 -9.57 -28.07
CA ASN A 510 2.99 -10.75 -27.20
C ASN A 510 4.08 -10.55 -26.15
N ASN A 511 3.70 -10.34 -24.89
CA ASN A 511 4.62 -10.10 -23.79
C ASN A 511 4.55 -11.24 -22.77
N LEU A 512 5.67 -11.92 -22.51
CA LEU A 512 5.75 -13.02 -21.56
C LEU A 512 6.87 -12.79 -20.54
N LEU A 513 6.50 -12.70 -19.27
CA LEU A 513 7.42 -12.50 -18.15
C LEU A 513 7.37 -13.70 -17.20
N ASN A 514 8.49 -14.38 -17.01
CA ASN A 514 8.65 -15.45 -16.02
C ASN A 514 9.63 -15.01 -14.92
N PHE A 515 9.23 -15.12 -13.66
CA PHE A 515 9.99 -14.79 -12.46
C PHE A 515 9.92 -15.97 -11.49
N ILE A 516 10.88 -16.90 -11.58
CA ILE A 516 10.75 -18.26 -11.05
C ILE A 516 11.88 -18.56 -10.04
N ASN A 517 11.54 -19.10 -8.86
CA ASN A 517 12.46 -19.49 -7.79
C ASN A 517 13.38 -18.33 -7.36
N SER A 518 12.79 -17.28 -6.79
CA SER A 518 13.53 -16.09 -6.37
C SER A 518 13.62 -16.02 -4.84
N ASN A 519 14.82 -15.79 -4.31
CA ASN A 519 15.07 -15.77 -2.87
C ASN A 519 15.79 -14.48 -2.48
N PHE A 520 15.22 -13.73 -1.55
CA PHE A 520 15.79 -12.50 -1.02
C PHE A 520 16.00 -12.67 0.48
N SER A 521 17.18 -12.33 1.00
CA SER A 521 17.48 -12.49 2.42
C SER A 521 18.39 -11.38 2.96
N GLY A 522 18.05 -10.85 4.14
CA GLY A 522 18.73 -9.72 4.77
C GLY A 522 17.77 -8.59 5.11
N GLU A 523 18.32 -7.50 5.65
CA GLU A 523 17.58 -6.42 6.32
C GLU A 523 17.62 -5.09 5.54
N ASN A 524 16.64 -4.21 5.72
CA ASN A 524 16.59 -2.84 5.19
C ASN A 524 16.82 -2.74 3.67
N TRP A 525 16.12 -3.54 2.86
CA TRP A 525 16.32 -3.56 1.41
C TRP A 525 15.08 -3.17 0.60
N GLU A 526 15.32 -2.60 -0.58
CA GLU A 526 14.25 -2.18 -1.50
C GLU A 526 14.38 -2.91 -2.85
N PHE A 527 13.34 -3.60 -3.27
CA PHE A 527 13.15 -4.11 -4.62
C PHE A 527 11.92 -3.46 -5.24
N SER A 528 12.05 -2.86 -6.42
CA SER A 528 10.91 -2.41 -7.22
C SER A 528 11.06 -2.79 -8.70
N MET A 529 9.95 -3.13 -9.34
CA MET A 529 9.91 -3.53 -10.75
C MET A 529 8.66 -2.95 -11.42
N VAL A 530 8.85 -2.01 -12.35
CA VAL A 530 7.77 -1.45 -13.18
C VAL A 530 7.83 -2.11 -14.56
N ASN A 531 6.72 -2.68 -15.03
CA ASN A 531 6.59 -3.27 -16.35
C ASN A 531 5.56 -2.46 -17.17
N VAL A 532 6.04 -1.75 -18.18
CA VAL A 532 5.20 -0.89 -19.04
C VAL A 532 4.85 -1.67 -20.31
N PHE A 533 3.66 -2.28 -20.36
CA PHE A 533 3.13 -2.98 -21.53
C PHE A 533 2.31 -2.06 -22.43
N GLY A 534 1.51 -1.17 -21.84
CA GLY A 534 0.78 -0.08 -22.50
C GLY A 534 1.57 1.23 -22.50
N ASP A 535 0.90 2.33 -22.15
CA ASP A 535 1.46 3.69 -22.20
C ASP A 535 1.57 4.31 -20.81
N TRP A 536 2.76 4.82 -20.46
CA TRP A 536 2.99 5.57 -19.21
C TRP A 536 3.49 6.98 -19.53
N GLN A 537 2.73 8.00 -19.12
CA GLN A 537 3.12 9.40 -19.13
C GLN A 537 3.30 9.87 -17.67
N GLY A 538 4.55 9.99 -17.22
CA GLY A 538 4.86 10.33 -15.83
C GLY A 538 6.24 9.84 -15.38
N ASN A 539 6.71 10.38 -14.28
CA ASN A 539 8.07 10.19 -13.79
C ASN A 539 8.18 9.01 -12.81
N LEU A 540 9.35 8.37 -12.77
CA LEU A 540 9.73 7.54 -11.63
C LEU A 540 10.39 8.44 -10.59
N SER A 541 9.72 8.72 -9.48
CA SER A 541 10.24 9.58 -8.41
C SER A 541 10.67 8.76 -7.20
N PHE A 542 11.74 9.17 -6.53
CA PHE A 542 12.16 8.66 -5.21
C PHE A 542 11.81 9.70 -4.15
N GLY A 543 10.71 9.49 -3.44
CA GLY A 543 10.03 10.53 -2.65
C GLY A 543 9.47 11.67 -3.51
N GLN A 544 8.78 12.61 -2.88
CA GLN A 544 8.23 13.80 -3.52
C GLN A 544 8.03 14.96 -2.52
N PRO A 545 8.36 16.22 -2.86
CA PRO A 545 8.05 17.35 -1.98
C PRO A 545 6.52 17.59 -1.82
N ASP A 546 6.16 18.34 -0.78
CA ASP A 546 4.84 18.94 -0.54
C ASP A 546 5.09 20.30 0.10
N LEU A 547 5.23 21.34 -0.72
CA LEU A 547 5.41 22.71 -0.21
C LEU A 547 4.14 23.15 0.53
N TRP A 548 4.17 24.33 1.14
CA TRP A 548 2.96 25.02 1.61
C TRP A 548 3.30 26.45 2.00
N ILE A 549 2.29 27.34 1.99
CA ILE A 549 2.47 28.73 2.44
C ILE A 549 1.24 29.29 3.17
N VAL A 550 1.49 29.94 4.31
CA VAL A 550 0.53 30.71 5.08
C VAL A 550 0.99 32.17 5.19
N GLU A 551 0.15 33.09 4.73
CA GLU A 551 0.38 34.53 4.82
C GLU A 551 -0.37 35.15 6.01
N SER A 552 0.24 36.16 6.64
CA SER A 552 -0.36 36.96 7.70
C SER A 552 0.08 38.43 7.61
N ILE A 553 -0.67 39.33 8.26
CA ILE A 553 -0.42 40.77 8.28
C ILE A 553 -0.54 41.36 9.68
N ASP A 554 0.29 42.37 9.97
CA ASP A 554 0.28 43.07 11.27
C ASP A 554 -0.96 43.98 11.47
N LYS A 555 -1.60 44.43 10.37
CA LYS A 555 -2.71 45.39 10.39
C LYS A 555 -3.85 45.02 9.43
N THR A 556 -5.04 44.78 9.98
CA THR A 556 -6.28 44.59 9.20
C THR A 556 -6.94 45.91 8.76
N THR A 557 -6.43 47.06 9.23
CA THR A 557 -6.83 48.41 8.77
C THR A 557 -5.64 49.35 8.90
N ALA A 558 -5.40 50.15 7.86
CA ALA A 558 -4.28 51.07 7.75
C ALA A 558 -4.73 52.40 7.14
N VAL A 559 -4.17 53.53 7.59
CA VAL A 559 -4.41 54.86 6.99
C VAL A 559 -3.39 55.16 5.89
N ALA A 560 -3.71 56.07 4.98
CA ALA A 560 -2.81 56.48 3.90
C ALA A 560 -1.45 56.99 4.45
N GLY A 561 -0.37 56.30 4.10
CA GLY A 561 0.99 56.54 4.61
C GLY A 561 1.46 55.57 5.70
N ASP A 562 0.56 54.75 6.28
CA ASP A 562 0.94 53.66 7.19
C ASP A 562 1.79 52.60 6.48
N TYR A 563 2.54 51.87 7.29
CA TYR A 563 3.26 50.67 6.87
C TYR A 563 2.46 49.44 7.29
N VAL A 564 2.45 48.40 6.44
CA VAL A 564 1.88 47.08 6.71
C VAL A 564 2.98 46.05 6.48
N THR A 565 3.14 45.13 7.41
CA THR A 565 4.13 44.05 7.31
C THR A 565 3.41 42.76 6.93
N TYR A 566 3.85 42.16 5.83
CA TYR A 566 3.47 40.80 5.44
C TYR A 566 4.46 39.82 6.06
N THR A 567 3.94 38.74 6.62
CA THR A 567 4.74 37.64 7.18
C THR A 567 4.25 36.32 6.58
N PHE A 568 5.16 35.61 5.94
CA PHE A 568 4.96 34.31 5.32
C PHE A 568 5.57 33.23 6.18
N LEU A 569 4.82 32.16 6.38
CA LEU A 569 5.25 30.93 7.02
C LEU A 569 5.15 29.83 5.95
N PHE A 570 6.26 29.17 5.64
CA PHE A 570 6.34 28.21 4.55
C PHE A 570 7.15 26.99 4.97
N GLY A 571 7.07 25.90 4.22
CA GLY A 571 7.90 24.73 4.46
C GLY A 571 7.63 23.61 3.46
N ASN A 572 8.23 22.45 3.71
CA ASN A 572 8.04 21.23 2.95
C ASN A 572 7.60 20.11 3.92
N LYS A 573 6.45 19.49 3.65
CA LYS A 573 5.91 18.33 4.39
C LYS A 573 6.18 17.00 3.68
N GLY A 574 6.72 17.05 2.47
CA GLY A 574 7.13 15.88 1.72
C GLY A 574 8.35 15.21 2.34
N ASP A 575 8.75 14.12 1.72
CA ASP A 575 9.86 13.23 2.07
C ASP A 575 11.07 13.40 1.14
N ALA A 576 10.94 14.19 0.06
CA ALA A 576 12.04 14.64 -0.78
C ALA A 576 12.24 16.17 -0.71
N THR A 577 13.47 16.60 -0.99
CA THR A 577 13.86 18.01 -1.07
C THR A 577 13.14 18.71 -2.24
N ALA A 578 12.63 19.93 -2.00
CA ALA A 578 12.10 20.80 -3.05
C ALA A 578 13.20 21.77 -3.51
N HIS A 579 13.57 21.75 -4.78
CA HIS A 579 14.69 22.53 -5.31
C HIS A 579 14.26 23.88 -5.90
N ASP A 580 15.19 24.84 -5.90
CA ASP A 580 15.06 26.15 -6.54
C ASP A 580 13.73 26.88 -6.19
N VAL A 581 13.30 26.81 -4.92
CA VAL A 581 11.98 27.31 -4.52
C VAL A 581 11.92 28.84 -4.56
N GLU A 582 10.83 29.37 -5.13
CA GLU A 582 10.56 30.80 -5.26
C GLU A 582 9.17 31.18 -4.72
N LEU A 583 9.12 32.23 -3.91
CA LEU A 583 7.90 32.86 -3.41
C LEU A 583 7.52 34.04 -4.32
N ASN A 584 6.33 33.98 -4.92
CA ASN A 584 5.81 34.99 -5.85
C ASN A 584 4.58 35.69 -5.25
N ASP A 585 4.72 36.97 -4.92
CA ASP A 585 3.70 37.78 -4.23
C ASP A 585 3.08 38.86 -5.15
N PHE A 586 1.76 38.80 -5.34
CA PHE A 586 1.00 39.63 -6.28
C PHE A 586 0.53 40.95 -5.64
N ILE A 587 1.45 41.91 -5.59
CA ILE A 587 1.24 43.20 -4.93
C ILE A 587 0.37 44.15 -5.74
N ASN A 588 -0.73 44.60 -5.12
CA ASN A 588 -1.64 45.58 -5.69
C ASN A 588 -1.02 47.00 -5.72
N ASP A 589 -0.30 47.26 -6.81
CA ASP A 589 0.40 48.51 -7.08
C ASP A 589 -0.50 49.75 -7.04
N ALA A 590 -1.83 49.63 -7.19
CA ALA A 590 -2.73 50.78 -7.15
C ALA A 590 -2.80 51.42 -5.76
N PHE A 591 -2.60 50.64 -4.69
CA PHE A 591 -2.77 51.06 -3.30
C PHE A 591 -1.50 50.97 -2.45
N ILE A 592 -0.53 50.14 -2.86
CA ILE A 592 0.71 49.88 -2.13
C ILE A 592 1.92 50.47 -2.89
N ASN A 593 2.94 50.91 -2.15
CA ASN A 593 4.31 51.04 -2.65
C ASN A 593 5.18 49.96 -1.98
N ILE A 594 5.90 49.17 -2.79
CA ILE A 594 7.06 48.40 -2.28
C ILE A 594 8.19 49.38 -1.95
N ILE A 595 8.93 49.09 -0.88
CA ILE A 595 10.00 49.92 -0.35
C ILE A 595 11.25 49.06 -0.11
N GLY A 596 12.44 49.62 -0.36
CA GLY A 596 13.71 48.99 0.00
C GLY A 596 14.34 48.08 -1.04
N SER A 597 15.15 47.14 -0.55
CA SER A 597 15.87 46.09 -1.29
C SER A 597 14.95 45.38 -2.28
N GLN A 598 13.80 44.93 -1.78
CA GLN A 598 12.72 44.25 -2.54
C GLN A 598 12.17 45.03 -3.75
N THR A 599 12.63 46.27 -4.02
CA THR A 599 12.32 46.97 -5.27
C THR A 599 13.20 46.54 -6.45
N GLU A 600 14.29 45.81 -6.21
CA GLU A 600 15.11 45.18 -7.26
C GLU A 600 14.44 43.89 -7.78
N ASP A 601 13.69 43.21 -6.93
CA ASP A 601 13.01 41.92 -7.18
C ASP A 601 11.52 42.06 -7.54
N TYR A 602 11.05 43.32 -7.70
CA TYR A 602 9.68 43.65 -8.05
C TYR A 602 9.54 44.10 -9.51
N GLU A 603 8.86 43.28 -10.33
CA GLU A 603 8.48 43.64 -11.70
C GLU A 603 6.98 43.43 -11.98
N ASN A 604 6.37 44.38 -12.69
CA ASN A 604 5.03 44.28 -13.27
C ASN A 604 3.86 43.90 -12.32
N GLY A 605 4.01 44.09 -11.00
CA GLY A 605 2.98 43.74 -10.02
C GLY A 605 3.26 42.46 -9.24
N VAL A 606 4.39 41.79 -9.48
CA VAL A 606 4.84 40.62 -8.73
C VAL A 606 6.17 40.94 -8.04
N LEU A 607 6.30 40.53 -6.78
CA LEU A 607 7.55 40.47 -6.05
C LEU A 607 7.99 39.01 -5.99
N SER A 608 9.14 38.69 -6.57
CA SER A 608 9.65 37.32 -6.72
C SER A 608 10.87 37.13 -5.81
N LEU A 609 10.75 36.27 -4.81
CA LEU A 609 11.73 36.10 -3.73
C LEU A 609 12.27 34.66 -3.74
N PRO A 610 13.53 34.44 -4.15
CA PRO A 610 14.13 33.11 -4.11
C PRO A 610 14.36 32.67 -2.67
N LEU A 611 13.96 31.44 -2.36
CA LEU A 611 14.18 30.75 -1.09
C LEU A 611 15.30 29.70 -1.20
N GLY A 612 15.54 29.18 -2.40
CA GLY A 612 16.50 28.09 -2.64
C GLY A 612 15.89 26.73 -2.27
N ASP A 613 16.74 25.75 -1.99
CA ASP A 613 16.28 24.39 -1.70
C ASP A 613 15.65 24.28 -0.30
N ILE A 614 14.52 23.58 -0.21
CA ILE A 614 13.75 23.35 1.02
C ILE A 614 13.68 21.83 1.28
N PRO A 615 14.58 21.29 2.14
CA PRO A 615 14.61 19.87 2.48
C PRO A 615 13.32 19.35 3.13
N PRO A 616 13.08 18.03 3.15
CA PRO A 616 11.87 17.46 3.75
C PRO A 616 11.73 17.80 5.24
N ASN A 617 10.49 17.85 5.73
CA ASN A 617 10.15 18.18 7.12
C ASN A 617 10.62 19.56 7.66
N THR A 618 11.05 20.47 6.79
CA THR A 618 11.54 21.81 7.15
C THR A 618 10.47 22.91 7.06
N GLN A 619 10.75 24.04 7.72
CA GLN A 619 9.89 25.21 7.77
C GLN A 619 10.74 26.48 7.91
N GLY A 620 10.43 27.49 7.11
CA GLY A 620 10.99 28.83 7.21
C GLY A 620 9.94 29.90 7.47
N SER A 621 10.40 31.12 7.73
CA SER A 621 9.55 32.31 7.60
C SER A 621 10.29 33.47 6.97
N MET A 622 9.52 34.35 6.37
CA MET A 622 9.99 35.56 5.73
C MET A 622 9.03 36.68 6.07
N SER A 623 9.53 37.90 6.20
CA SER A 623 8.68 39.09 6.31
C SER A 623 9.22 40.22 5.47
N TYR A 624 8.32 41.08 4.97
CA TYR A 624 8.71 42.38 4.43
C TYR A 624 7.61 43.40 4.66
N THR A 625 8.01 44.68 4.64
CA THR A 625 7.12 45.78 4.97
C THR A 625 6.84 46.65 3.75
N VAL A 626 5.57 46.98 3.53
CA VAL A 626 5.11 47.87 2.46
C VAL A 626 4.53 49.17 3.00
N GLN A 627 4.39 50.19 2.15
CA GLN A 627 3.70 51.43 2.50
C GLN A 627 2.36 51.57 1.77
N VAL A 628 1.28 51.82 2.51
CA VAL A 628 -0.01 52.26 1.95
C VAL A 628 0.17 53.63 1.33
N LYS A 629 -0.19 53.79 0.04
CA LYS A 629 0.05 55.00 -0.73
C LYS A 629 -0.48 56.25 0.00
N PRO A 630 0.35 57.30 0.23
CA PRO A 630 -0.09 58.54 0.88
C PRO A 630 -1.21 59.32 0.16
N SER A 631 -1.55 58.93 -1.07
CA SER A 631 -2.61 59.52 -1.89
C SER A 631 -3.54 58.44 -2.44
N LEU A 632 -4.42 57.91 -1.59
CA LEU A 632 -5.52 57.04 -2.02
C LEU A 632 -6.58 57.85 -2.79
N SER A 633 -7.16 57.26 -3.84
CA SER A 633 -8.18 57.88 -4.69
C SER A 633 -9.58 57.93 -4.08
N SER A 634 -9.85 57.04 -3.12
CA SER A 634 -11.15 56.86 -2.47
C SER A 634 -11.01 56.98 -0.96
N ALA A 635 -12.15 57.09 -0.26
CA ALA A 635 -12.17 57.24 1.20
C ALA A 635 -11.70 55.98 1.94
N GLU A 636 -12.07 54.82 1.42
CA GLU A 636 -11.77 53.48 1.91
C GLU A 636 -11.64 52.56 0.67
N GLU A 637 -10.65 51.65 0.67
CA GLU A 637 -10.43 50.63 -0.38
C GLU A 637 -10.00 49.33 0.29
N THR A 638 -10.49 48.18 -0.20
CA THR A 638 -10.00 46.87 0.23
C THR A 638 -8.78 46.50 -0.59
N VAL A 639 -7.65 46.32 0.07
CA VAL A 639 -6.43 45.81 -0.56
C VAL A 639 -6.36 44.32 -0.31
N VAL A 640 -6.32 43.54 -1.39
CA VAL A 640 -6.13 42.09 -1.38
C VAL A 640 -4.71 41.81 -1.83
N ASN A 641 -4.06 40.86 -1.16
CA ASN A 641 -2.76 40.32 -1.51
C ASN A 641 -2.90 38.81 -1.74
N GLU A 642 -2.12 38.25 -2.65
CA GLU A 642 -2.12 36.82 -2.96
C GLU A 642 -0.69 36.36 -3.21
N VAL A 643 -0.26 35.32 -2.51
CA VAL A 643 1.10 34.80 -2.58
C VAL A 643 1.08 33.32 -2.99
N TYR A 644 2.08 32.95 -3.78
CA TYR A 644 2.31 31.59 -4.27
C TYR A 644 3.72 31.15 -3.91
N ILE A 645 3.92 29.88 -3.60
CA ILE A 645 5.24 29.26 -3.49
C ILE A 645 5.33 28.13 -4.53
N ASN A 646 6.46 28.00 -5.23
CA ASN A 646 6.65 26.96 -6.24
C ASN A 646 8.13 26.53 -6.27
N GLY A 647 8.41 25.24 -6.48
CA GLY A 647 9.74 24.72 -6.82
C GLY A 647 9.86 24.34 -8.29
N ILE A 648 10.98 23.72 -8.68
CA ILE A 648 11.15 23.11 -10.01
C ILE A 648 10.67 21.66 -10.09
N ASP A 649 10.51 20.99 -8.94
CA ASP A 649 10.09 19.60 -8.83
C ASP A 649 8.56 19.45 -8.90
N ASN A 650 8.10 18.26 -9.28
CA ASN A 650 6.70 17.87 -9.07
C ASN A 650 6.45 17.67 -7.57
N GLU A 651 5.30 18.12 -7.07
CA GLU A 651 4.93 17.97 -5.65
C GLU A 651 3.54 17.35 -5.43
N ARG A 652 3.32 16.79 -4.24
CA ARG A 652 2.10 16.02 -3.90
C ARG A 652 0.81 16.84 -3.85
N ASP A 653 0.85 18.09 -3.35
CA ASP A 653 -0.35 18.91 -3.12
C ASP A 653 -0.15 20.41 -3.42
N TYR A 654 -0.27 20.79 -4.70
CA TYR A 654 -0.30 22.19 -5.12
C TYR A 654 -1.43 23.05 -4.50
N THR A 655 -2.43 22.47 -3.80
CA THR A 655 -3.58 23.24 -3.29
C THR A 655 -3.26 24.08 -2.05
N ASN A 656 -2.18 23.75 -1.36
CA ASN A 656 -1.72 24.43 -0.13
C ASN A 656 -0.62 25.49 -0.40
N ASN A 657 -0.17 25.62 -1.66
CA ASN A 657 0.88 26.54 -2.12
C ASN A 657 0.42 27.95 -2.43
N ARG A 658 -0.79 28.30 -2.00
CA ARG A 658 -1.38 29.60 -2.24
C ARG A 658 -1.99 30.15 -0.95
N SER A 659 -1.54 31.33 -0.57
CA SER A 659 -2.15 32.12 0.50
C SER A 659 -2.71 33.45 -0.01
N GLY A 660 -3.48 34.12 0.83
CA GLY A 660 -4.02 35.43 0.51
C GLY A 660 -4.67 36.11 1.70
N VAL A 661 -4.35 37.38 1.89
CA VAL A 661 -4.88 38.23 2.97
C VAL A 661 -5.50 39.51 2.41
N GLN A 662 -6.21 40.25 3.27
CA GLN A 662 -6.75 41.55 2.92
C GLN A 662 -6.77 42.51 4.10
N PHE A 663 -6.59 43.81 3.82
CA PHE A 663 -6.76 44.89 4.79
C PHE A 663 -7.54 46.06 4.20
N LEU A 664 -8.11 46.89 5.09
CA LEU A 664 -8.82 48.09 4.70
C LEU A 664 -7.85 49.30 4.69
N ALA A 665 -7.56 49.84 3.50
CA ALA A 665 -6.80 51.08 3.34
C ALA A 665 -7.74 52.29 3.40
N THR A 666 -7.45 53.26 4.27
CA THR A 666 -8.34 54.41 4.52
C THR A 666 -7.64 55.75 4.30
N SER A 667 -8.35 56.71 3.69
CA SER A 667 -7.78 58.04 3.42
C SER A 667 -7.64 58.89 4.70
N LEU A 668 -6.60 59.71 4.77
CA LEU A 668 -6.40 60.66 5.87
C LEU A 668 -7.57 61.66 5.96
N SER A 669 -8.31 61.60 7.07
CA SER A 669 -9.44 62.51 7.29
C SER A 669 -8.98 63.97 7.44
N ALA A 670 -9.68 64.90 6.80
CA ALA A 670 -9.29 66.32 6.75
C ALA A 670 -9.34 67.06 8.10
N SER A 671 -9.68 66.39 9.21
CA SER A 671 -9.73 66.97 10.56
C SER A 671 -8.41 66.93 11.34
N GLU A 672 -7.42 66.14 10.94
CA GLU A 672 -6.11 66.09 11.61
C GLU A 672 -5.03 66.96 10.94
N ALA A 673 -5.34 67.57 9.78
CA ALA A 673 -4.51 68.57 9.09
C ALA A 673 -4.40 69.94 9.82
N GLY A 674 -4.48 69.93 11.15
CA GLY A 674 -4.81 71.08 12.01
C GLY A 674 -3.72 71.59 12.93
N ALA A 675 -2.43 71.29 12.69
CA ALA A 675 -1.32 71.74 13.55
C ALA A 675 -0.14 72.38 12.80
N SER A 676 -0.16 73.72 12.73
CA SER A 676 0.99 74.64 12.58
C SER A 676 2.01 74.44 11.43
N SER A 677 2.02 75.41 10.51
CA SER A 677 3.18 75.71 9.66
C SER A 677 4.34 76.30 10.48
N ALA A 678 5.55 75.75 10.35
CA ALA A 678 6.78 76.39 10.83
C ALA A 678 8.00 76.10 9.93
N SER A 679 8.57 77.18 9.38
CA SER A 679 9.96 77.35 8.87
C SER A 679 10.65 76.23 8.07
N SER A 680 11.03 76.61 6.85
CA SER A 680 12.05 75.99 5.99
C SER A 680 13.30 75.47 6.72
N GLY A 681 13.54 74.18 6.60
CA GLY A 681 14.81 73.48 6.83
C GLY A 681 14.72 72.13 6.13
N GLY A 682 15.66 71.79 5.24
CA GLY A 682 15.49 70.64 4.36
C GLY A 682 15.64 69.30 5.08
N SER A 683 14.62 68.46 4.98
CA SER A 683 14.74 67.00 4.98
C SER A 683 13.76 66.49 3.93
N GLY A 684 14.18 65.56 3.08
CA GLY A 684 13.23 64.86 2.22
C GLY A 684 12.30 63.99 3.06
N ASN A 685 11.22 63.49 2.44
CA ASN A 685 10.64 62.24 2.88
C ASN A 685 11.75 61.19 2.76
N ARG A 686 12.42 60.89 3.88
CA ARG A 686 13.17 59.64 3.98
C ARG A 686 12.12 58.55 3.91
N ALA A 687 12.25 57.63 2.96
CA ALA A 687 11.70 56.30 3.16
C ALA A 687 12.18 55.85 4.55
N VAL A 688 11.29 55.30 5.35
CA VAL A 688 11.75 54.65 6.57
C VAL A 688 12.19 53.27 6.10
N PHE A 689 13.49 53.07 6.16
CA PHE A 689 14.14 51.81 5.85
C PHE A 689 14.06 50.97 7.14
N HIS A 690 13.83 49.67 7.00
CA HIS A 690 13.57 48.72 8.08
C HIS A 690 14.34 47.41 7.81
N PRO A 691 15.03 46.83 8.80
CA PRO A 691 15.48 45.45 8.70
C PRO A 691 14.27 44.51 8.57
N ASN A 692 14.43 43.39 7.89
CA ASN A 692 13.49 42.26 7.91
C ASN A 692 14.29 40.98 7.71
N PHE A 693 13.89 39.89 8.36
CA PHE A 693 14.58 38.61 8.23
C PHE A 693 13.84 37.65 7.29
N SER A 694 14.62 36.97 6.45
CA SER A 694 14.31 35.65 5.92
C SER A 694 15.06 34.63 6.77
N ILE A 695 14.40 33.54 7.15
CA ILE A 695 15.02 32.45 7.90
C ILE A 695 14.53 31.10 7.41
N ILE A 696 15.48 30.21 7.15
CA ILE A 696 15.25 28.80 6.87
C ILE A 696 16.01 27.99 7.90
N LYS A 697 15.37 26.95 8.43
CA LYS A 697 16.01 25.95 9.28
C LYS A 697 15.81 24.59 8.65
N SER A 698 16.92 23.90 8.42
CA SER A 698 16.93 22.54 7.87
C SER A 698 17.75 21.60 8.75
N ASN A 699 17.63 20.32 8.44
CA ASN A 699 18.46 19.25 8.96
C ASN A 699 18.56 18.14 7.91
N ASN A 700 19.51 17.21 8.09
CA ASN A 700 19.76 16.12 7.14
C ASN A 700 18.93 14.84 7.36
N SER A 701 18.06 14.80 8.38
CA SER A 701 17.18 13.65 8.63
C SER A 701 16.03 13.61 7.62
N SER A 702 16.13 12.76 6.59
CA SER A 702 15.00 12.41 5.72
C SER A 702 14.14 11.29 6.31
N SER A 703 14.73 10.42 7.15
CA SER A 703 14.10 9.30 7.84
C SER A 703 14.09 9.51 9.36
N GLU A 704 13.80 8.44 10.10
CA GLU A 704 13.97 8.35 11.56
C GLU A 704 15.45 8.28 11.94
N VAL A 705 15.79 8.75 13.14
CA VAL A 705 17.16 8.75 13.69
C VAL A 705 17.21 8.05 15.04
N LYS A 706 18.17 7.13 15.17
CA LYS A 706 18.35 6.20 16.30
C LYS A 706 19.45 6.68 17.27
N PRO A 707 19.63 6.07 18.45
CA PRO A 707 20.59 6.55 19.45
C PRO A 707 22.04 6.32 18.99
N GLY A 708 22.86 7.36 19.08
CA GLY A 708 24.20 7.39 18.49
C GLY A 708 24.25 8.05 17.11
N ASP A 709 23.12 8.21 16.43
CA ASP A 709 23.06 8.98 15.18
C ASP A 709 23.35 10.46 15.44
N THR A 710 23.80 11.15 14.39
CA THR A 710 24.11 12.58 14.45
C THR A 710 23.30 13.34 13.42
N VAL A 711 22.44 14.24 13.89
CA VAL A 711 21.64 15.14 13.05
C VAL A 711 22.39 16.46 12.90
N ASP A 712 22.73 16.83 11.67
CA ASP A 712 23.31 18.13 11.34
C ASP A 712 22.21 19.14 11.05
N PHE A 713 22.05 20.12 11.94
CA PHE A 713 21.13 21.24 11.79
C PHE A 713 21.82 22.44 11.15
N LYS A 714 21.11 23.08 10.22
CA LYS A 714 21.54 24.30 9.54
C LYS A 714 20.46 25.38 9.69
N ILE A 715 20.90 26.59 10.03
CA ILE A 715 20.06 27.78 10.11
C ILE A 715 20.65 28.82 9.17
N VAL A 716 19.88 29.24 8.16
CA VAL A 716 20.25 30.33 7.25
C VAL A 716 19.40 31.54 7.63
N ILE A 717 20.05 32.63 8.02
CA ILE A 717 19.41 33.89 8.40
C ILE A 717 19.89 34.97 7.43
N GLN A 718 18.98 35.66 6.76
CA GLN A 718 19.32 36.75 5.85
C GLN A 718 18.54 38.01 6.21
N ASN A 719 19.22 39.15 6.36
CA ASN A 719 18.54 40.45 6.47
C ASN A 719 18.18 40.95 5.07
N ILE A 720 17.00 40.53 4.60
CA ILE A 720 16.37 40.99 3.35
C ILE A 720 15.85 42.44 3.44
N GLY A 721 15.92 43.06 4.62
CA GLY A 721 15.64 44.47 4.81
C GLY A 721 16.72 45.40 4.24
N ASN A 722 16.52 46.70 4.46
CA ASN A 722 17.28 47.78 3.83
C ASN A 722 17.97 48.73 4.82
N GLU A 723 18.05 48.35 6.10
CA GLU A 723 18.94 48.89 7.14
C GLU A 723 19.48 47.72 7.99
N ASP A 724 20.53 48.00 8.77
CA ASP A 724 21.07 47.07 9.76
C ASP A 724 20.02 46.71 10.84
N ALA A 725 19.95 45.44 11.22
CA ALA A 725 19.25 44.99 12.43
C ALA A 725 20.21 45.04 13.62
N PHE A 726 19.80 45.63 14.75
CA PHE A 726 20.64 45.75 15.96
C PHE A 726 20.22 44.77 17.06
N ASP A 727 21.08 44.55 18.05
CA ASP A 727 20.87 43.68 19.21
C ASP A 727 20.29 42.29 18.83
N VAL A 728 20.77 41.71 17.71
CA VAL A 728 20.18 40.51 17.10
C VAL A 728 20.54 39.25 17.87
N LEU A 729 19.51 38.57 18.38
CA LEU A 729 19.61 37.33 19.15
C LEU A 729 18.91 36.19 18.40
N VAL A 730 19.58 35.04 18.32
CA VAL A 730 19.05 33.78 17.80
C VAL A 730 18.85 32.85 18.99
N LEU A 731 17.62 32.37 19.20
CA LEU A 731 17.25 31.36 20.19
C LEU A 731 16.74 30.12 19.45
N ASP A 732 17.45 29.00 19.57
CA ASP A 732 17.10 27.70 19.00
C ASP A 732 16.74 26.75 20.14
N VAL A 733 15.63 26.03 20.00
CA VAL A 733 15.03 25.21 21.06
C VAL A 733 14.53 23.90 20.45
N LEU A 734 15.17 22.80 20.84
CA LEU A 734 14.69 21.45 20.56
C LEU A 734 13.64 21.07 21.60
N LYS A 735 12.43 20.72 21.15
CA LYS A 735 11.33 20.26 22.00
C LYS A 735 10.73 18.95 21.50
N ARG A 736 10.14 18.16 22.41
CA ARG A 736 9.23 17.06 21.99
C ARG A 736 7.88 17.63 21.57
N LYS A 737 7.37 17.21 20.41
CA LYS A 737 6.20 17.80 19.72
C LYS A 737 4.88 17.63 20.48
N ASP A 738 4.76 16.59 21.29
CA ASP A 738 3.54 16.17 21.99
C ASP A 738 3.36 16.88 23.34
N THR A 739 4.45 17.06 24.09
CA THR A 739 4.45 17.67 25.44
C THR A 739 4.98 19.10 25.48
N GLU A 740 5.53 19.63 24.39
CA GLU A 740 6.27 20.90 24.33
C GLU A 740 7.47 20.94 25.32
N GLU A 741 8.02 19.77 25.65
CA GLU A 741 9.13 19.63 26.60
C GLU A 741 10.45 20.03 25.94
N GLU A 742 11.07 21.10 26.45
CA GLU A 742 12.39 21.58 26.01
C GLU A 742 13.49 20.58 26.41
N ILE A 743 14.14 19.98 25.41
CA ILE A 743 15.26 19.04 25.57
C ILE A 743 16.58 19.79 25.60
N SER A 744 16.74 20.77 24.70
CA SER A 744 17.93 21.60 24.66
C SER A 744 17.64 22.96 24.03
N SER A 745 18.43 23.97 24.40
CA SER A 745 18.39 25.28 23.76
C SER A 745 19.79 25.83 23.53
N LYS A 746 19.95 26.59 22.44
CA LYS A 746 21.17 27.28 22.03
C LYS A 746 20.85 28.75 21.77
N VAL A 747 21.79 29.63 22.12
CA VAL A 747 21.65 31.08 21.92
C VAL A 747 22.90 31.64 21.26
N TRP A 748 22.72 32.38 20.16
CA TRP A 748 23.77 33.14 19.50
C TRP A 748 23.44 34.63 19.54
N ASP A 749 24.43 35.44 19.92
CA ASP A 749 24.37 36.90 19.87
C ASP A 749 25.12 37.38 18.63
N LEU A 750 24.36 37.73 17.59
CA LEU A 750 24.89 38.20 16.31
C LEU A 750 25.23 39.70 16.35
N ASN A 751 24.83 40.41 17.42
CA ASN A 751 24.98 41.85 17.64
C ASN A 751 24.34 42.74 16.57
N THR A 752 24.87 42.77 15.35
CA THR A 752 24.35 43.58 14.25
C THR A 752 24.43 42.79 12.96
N VAL A 753 23.30 42.59 12.30
CA VAL A 753 23.21 41.93 10.99
C VAL A 753 22.97 43.01 9.95
N GLN A 754 23.93 43.18 9.03
CA GLN A 754 23.94 44.29 8.08
C GLN A 754 22.85 44.14 7.01
N ASP A 755 22.57 45.21 6.24
CA ASP A 755 21.68 45.11 5.07
C ASP A 755 22.21 44.06 4.05
N ARG A 756 21.33 43.15 3.62
CA ARG A 756 21.65 42.00 2.75
C ARG A 756 22.71 41.03 3.29
N GLU A 757 23.05 41.07 4.57
CA GLU A 757 23.95 40.08 5.16
C GLU A 757 23.24 38.72 5.32
N GLU A 758 23.94 37.65 4.94
CA GLU A 758 23.54 36.27 5.14
C GLU A 758 24.48 35.63 6.19
N ILE A 759 23.88 34.94 7.15
CA ILE A 759 24.56 34.26 8.26
C ILE A 759 24.08 32.81 8.28
N VAL A 760 25.03 31.90 8.12
CA VAL A 760 24.81 30.46 8.24
C VAL A 760 25.32 29.98 9.59
N ILE A 761 24.46 29.30 10.35
CA ILE A 761 24.79 28.64 11.62
C ILE A 761 24.58 27.15 11.42
N GLU A 762 25.67 26.38 11.49
CA GLU A 762 25.66 24.91 11.39
C GLU A 762 26.06 24.30 12.73
N TYR A 763 25.36 23.25 13.16
CA TYR A 763 25.75 22.44 14.31
C TYR A 763 25.18 21.02 14.24
N SER A 764 25.97 20.08 14.73
CA SER A 764 25.54 18.70 14.96
C SER A 764 24.79 18.55 16.29
N LEU A 765 23.86 17.59 16.33
CA LEU A 765 23.20 17.05 17.51
C LEU A 765 23.33 15.52 17.49
N GLU A 766 24.11 14.99 18.42
CA GLU A 766 24.13 13.56 18.75
C GLU A 766 22.81 13.18 19.43
N ILE A 767 22.08 12.23 18.85
CA ILE A 767 20.89 11.60 19.45
C ILE A 767 21.37 10.67 20.55
N LYS A 768 20.78 10.78 21.75
CA LYS A 768 21.24 10.07 22.94
C LYS A 768 20.26 9.02 23.38
N GLU A 769 20.78 7.99 24.07
CA GLU A 769 20.02 6.96 24.77
C GLU A 769 18.98 7.51 25.79
N ASP A 770 19.07 8.76 26.24
CA ASP A 770 18.11 9.39 27.17
C ASP A 770 17.00 10.23 26.52
N LEU A 771 16.93 10.25 25.18
CA LEU A 771 16.08 11.11 24.36
C LEU A 771 14.88 10.31 23.81
N SER A 772 13.86 10.03 24.63
CA SER A 772 12.75 9.08 24.34
C SER A 772 12.18 9.12 22.90
N SER A 773 11.76 7.99 22.34
CA SER A 773 11.09 7.91 21.03
C SER A 773 9.99 8.96 20.84
N GLY A 774 9.88 9.49 19.62
CA GLY A 774 8.85 10.46 19.24
C GLY A 774 9.34 11.54 18.28
N VAL A 775 8.40 12.40 17.85
CA VAL A 775 8.73 13.53 16.97
C VAL A 775 9.23 14.71 17.79
N TYR A 776 10.40 15.22 17.42
CA TYR A 776 10.99 16.42 17.98
C TYR A 776 10.92 17.55 16.96
N VAL A 777 10.59 18.75 17.43
CA VAL A 777 10.63 19.99 16.65
C VAL A 777 11.77 20.82 17.21
N ASN A 778 12.74 21.17 16.37
CA ASN A 778 13.68 22.21 16.71
C ASN A 778 13.18 23.53 16.11
N GLU A 779 12.75 24.44 16.98
CA GLU A 779 12.28 25.78 16.63
C GLU A 779 13.39 26.80 16.85
N VAL A 780 13.67 27.62 15.85
CA VAL A 780 14.51 28.81 16.00
C VAL A 780 13.66 30.07 15.91
N MET A 781 13.94 31.03 16.80
CA MET A 781 13.44 32.39 16.77
C MET A 781 14.62 33.35 16.69
N VAL A 782 14.59 34.25 15.71
CA VAL A 782 15.50 35.40 15.62
C VAL A 782 14.73 36.64 16.01
N GLU A 783 15.24 37.40 16.99
CA GLU A 783 14.71 38.69 17.41
C GLU A 783 15.78 39.77 17.19
N GLY A 784 15.40 40.91 16.61
CA GLY A 784 16.31 42.02 16.33
C GLY A 784 15.63 43.38 16.49
N TRP A 785 16.38 44.39 16.92
CA TRP A 785 15.90 45.75 17.16
C TRP A 785 15.98 46.59 15.88
N ASP A 786 14.83 47.11 15.45
CA ASP A 786 14.74 48.12 14.41
C ASP A 786 14.82 49.53 15.04
N ASP A 787 15.97 50.19 14.86
CA ASP A 787 16.16 51.54 15.38
C ASP A 787 15.36 52.61 14.61
N ALA A 788 14.82 52.33 13.43
CA ALA A 788 14.00 53.27 12.67
C ALA A 788 12.56 53.34 13.19
N SER A 789 11.90 52.19 13.43
CA SER A 789 10.54 52.14 14.02
C SER A 789 10.51 52.13 15.55
N LYS A 790 11.61 51.74 16.21
CA LYS A 790 11.69 51.45 17.66
C LYS A 790 10.83 50.26 18.10
N ILE A 791 10.82 49.19 17.31
CA ILE A 791 10.19 47.91 17.63
C ILE A 791 11.22 46.76 17.52
N TRP A 792 10.84 45.60 18.06
CA TRP A 792 11.52 44.35 17.77
C TRP A 792 10.87 43.70 16.54
N ILE A 793 11.70 43.26 15.59
CA ILE A 793 11.32 42.37 14.51
C ILE A 793 11.66 40.93 14.91
N THR A 794 10.82 39.99 14.47
CA THR A 794 10.99 38.56 14.79
C THR A 794 10.78 37.72 13.54
N ALA A 795 11.60 36.70 13.35
CA ALA A 795 11.35 35.63 12.38
C ALA A 795 11.55 34.27 13.04
N VAL A 796 10.82 33.27 12.57
CA VAL A 796 10.85 31.90 13.11
C VAL A 796 11.07 30.87 12.01
N ALA A 797 11.77 29.79 12.32
CA ALA A 797 11.87 28.63 11.45
C ALA A 797 11.81 27.37 12.31
N SER A 798 11.47 26.23 11.71
CA SER A 798 11.57 24.96 12.42
C SER A 798 12.06 23.86 11.49
N SER A 799 12.69 22.85 12.05
CA SER A 799 12.87 21.57 11.37
C SER A 799 12.50 20.46 12.33
N LYS A 800 11.96 19.36 11.79
CA LYS A 800 11.54 18.21 12.59
C LYS A 800 12.47 17.04 12.36
N ILE A 801 12.62 16.23 13.40
CA ILE A 801 13.20 14.90 13.34
C ILE A 801 12.24 13.93 14.02
N LYS A 802 12.15 12.69 13.53
CA LYS A 802 11.57 11.59 14.31
C LYS A 802 12.73 10.86 14.96
N VAL A 803 12.81 10.94 16.28
CA VAL A 803 13.78 10.14 17.04
C VAL A 803 13.10 8.83 17.35
N ASP A 804 13.75 7.74 17.01
CA ASP A 804 13.52 6.45 17.64
C ASP A 804 14.63 6.26 18.68
N ASN A 805 14.25 6.00 19.92
CA ASN A 805 15.17 5.69 21.00
C ASN A 805 14.48 4.75 21.97
N ASP A 806 13.85 3.71 21.42
CA ASP A 806 13.44 2.60 22.24
C ASP A 806 14.67 1.75 22.55
N SER A 807 15.08 1.81 23.82
CA SER A 807 15.73 0.69 24.50
C SER A 807 14.66 -0.07 25.32
N SER A 808 13.44 -0.14 24.78
CA SER A 808 12.26 -0.71 25.42
C SER A 808 11.31 -1.34 24.40
N GLU A 809 10.68 -2.43 24.82
CA GLU A 809 9.62 -3.16 24.12
C GLU A 809 8.48 -2.24 23.60
N PRO A 810 7.84 -2.58 22.46
CA PRO A 810 6.94 -1.70 21.69
C PRO A 810 5.69 -1.18 22.41
N VAL A 811 5.11 -0.09 21.90
CA VAL A 811 3.97 0.66 22.50
C VAL A 811 2.78 0.78 21.55
N VAL A 812 2.07 -0.34 21.40
CA VAL A 812 0.87 -0.52 20.55
C VAL A 812 -0.11 0.65 20.60
N LEU A 813 -0.29 1.30 19.44
CA LEU A 813 -1.25 2.40 19.24
C LEU A 813 -2.71 1.92 19.32
N GLY A 814 -3.26 1.93 20.53
CA GLY A 814 -4.65 1.58 20.80
C GLY A 814 -5.70 2.61 20.32
N VAL A 815 -6.55 2.18 19.39
CA VAL A 815 -7.98 2.57 19.31
C VAL A 815 -8.61 2.75 20.71
N GLU A 816 -9.38 3.83 20.92
CA GLU A 816 -9.89 4.34 22.22
C GLU A 816 -9.74 3.38 23.41
N GLY A 817 -8.70 3.64 24.22
CA GLY A 817 -8.31 2.81 25.36
C GLY A 817 -9.42 2.59 26.40
N LYS A 818 -9.68 1.33 26.74
CA LYS A 818 -10.54 0.92 27.87
C LYS A 818 -9.87 -0.19 28.68
N ALA A 819 -9.74 0.01 30.00
CA ALA A 819 -9.41 -1.07 30.94
C ALA A 819 -10.60 -2.03 31.10
N ASP A 820 -10.37 -3.35 31.12
CA ASP A 820 -11.42 -4.37 31.19
C ASP A 820 -10.97 -5.53 32.09
N LEU A 821 -11.18 -5.38 33.39
CA LEU A 821 -10.74 -6.37 34.37
C LEU A 821 -11.57 -7.66 34.27
N SER A 822 -10.95 -8.77 34.65
CA SER A 822 -11.61 -10.05 34.95
C SER A 822 -10.94 -10.69 36.17
N ALA A 823 -11.62 -11.62 36.83
CA ALA A 823 -11.05 -12.34 37.96
C ALA A 823 -11.61 -13.76 38.08
N ARG A 824 -10.82 -14.66 38.66
CA ARG A 824 -11.19 -16.04 39.01
C ARG A 824 -10.53 -16.45 40.33
N LYS A 825 -11.13 -17.40 41.04
CA LYS A 825 -10.58 -17.97 42.28
C LYS A 825 -10.23 -19.44 42.05
N ILE A 826 -9.09 -19.88 42.58
CA ILE A 826 -8.63 -21.27 42.49
C ILE A 826 -8.45 -21.81 43.90
N TRP A 827 -9.29 -22.78 44.25
CA TRP A 827 -9.14 -23.57 45.48
C TRP A 827 -8.12 -24.69 45.26
N PRO A 828 -7.27 -25.02 46.26
CA PRO A 828 -6.28 -26.09 46.13
C PRO A 828 -6.87 -27.52 46.19
N ASN A 829 -8.13 -27.68 46.63
CA ASN A 829 -8.84 -28.96 46.69
C ASN A 829 -10.34 -28.75 46.42
N ASP A 830 -11.03 -29.80 45.93
CA ASP A 830 -12.49 -29.78 45.69
C ASP A 830 -13.32 -29.80 46.99
N SER A 831 -12.75 -30.29 48.08
CA SER A 831 -13.36 -30.25 49.42
C SER A 831 -12.33 -30.07 50.54
N PHE A 832 -12.80 -29.53 51.67
CA PHE A 832 -12.02 -29.23 52.87
C PHE A 832 -12.67 -29.85 54.11
N ARG A 833 -11.92 -29.99 55.21
CA ARG A 833 -12.41 -30.51 56.50
C ARG A 833 -12.28 -29.46 57.60
N PRO A 834 -13.11 -29.51 58.66
CA PRO A 834 -12.95 -28.65 59.82
C PRO A 834 -11.54 -28.75 60.43
N GLY A 835 -10.85 -27.61 60.50
CA GLY A 835 -9.47 -27.50 60.98
C GLY A 835 -8.39 -27.41 59.90
N ASP A 836 -8.72 -27.65 58.62
CA ASP A 836 -7.76 -27.57 57.52
C ASP A 836 -7.26 -26.14 57.29
N GLU A 837 -5.94 -26.00 57.10
CA GLU A 837 -5.27 -24.78 56.63
C GLU A 837 -4.83 -24.98 55.18
N PHE A 838 -5.17 -24.03 54.31
CA PHE A 838 -4.99 -24.16 52.87
C PHE A 838 -4.65 -22.82 52.21
N ASP A 839 -3.88 -22.88 51.12
CA ASP A 839 -3.49 -21.73 50.30
C ASP A 839 -4.33 -21.72 49.03
N TYR A 840 -5.13 -20.67 48.83
CA TYR A 840 -5.95 -20.48 47.64
C TYR A 840 -5.54 -19.22 46.90
N SER A 841 -5.76 -19.19 45.59
CA SER A 841 -5.33 -18.07 44.75
C SER A 841 -6.52 -17.28 44.24
N VAL A 842 -6.47 -15.95 44.35
CA VAL A 842 -7.36 -15.05 43.60
C VAL A 842 -6.54 -14.42 42.49
N ILE A 843 -6.99 -14.65 41.26
CA ILE A 843 -6.31 -14.24 40.04
C ILE A 843 -7.11 -13.12 39.41
N VAL A 844 -6.46 -11.99 39.12
CA VAL A 844 -7.06 -10.78 38.54
C VAL A 844 -6.27 -10.41 37.29
N LYS A 845 -6.94 -10.31 36.13
CA LYS A 845 -6.33 -9.97 34.84
C LYS A 845 -6.99 -8.72 34.23
N ASN A 846 -6.20 -7.85 33.62
CA ASN A 846 -6.72 -6.79 32.75
C ASN A 846 -6.73 -7.29 31.30
N ASN A 847 -7.91 -7.38 30.68
CA ASN A 847 -8.10 -7.75 29.28
C ASN A 847 -8.36 -6.53 28.39
N GLY A 848 -8.30 -5.33 28.98
CA GLY A 848 -8.38 -4.06 28.26
C GLY A 848 -7.05 -3.66 27.65
N ASN A 849 -7.09 -2.66 26.78
CA ASN A 849 -5.93 -2.11 26.06
C ASN A 849 -5.31 -0.86 26.71
N ILE A 850 -5.67 -0.54 27.96
CA ILE A 850 -4.95 0.41 28.83
C ILE A 850 -4.88 -0.10 30.27
N ASP A 851 -3.93 0.41 31.05
CA ASP A 851 -3.79 0.19 32.50
C ASP A 851 -5.13 0.23 33.25
N ALA A 852 -5.40 -0.79 34.05
CA ALA A 852 -6.33 -0.68 35.16
C ALA A 852 -5.59 0.00 36.33
N VAL A 853 -5.94 1.25 36.62
CA VAL A 853 -5.21 2.08 37.61
C VAL A 853 -5.73 1.86 39.03
N ASP A 854 -4.83 1.85 40.02
CA ASP A 854 -5.14 1.65 41.46
C ASP A 854 -5.96 0.36 41.78
N VAL A 855 -5.58 -0.80 41.22
CA VAL A 855 -6.33 -2.05 41.41
C VAL A 855 -6.30 -2.52 42.86
N GLN A 856 -7.49 -2.81 43.40
CA GLN A 856 -7.70 -3.32 44.75
C GLN A 856 -8.57 -4.57 44.73
N LEU A 857 -8.09 -5.61 45.42
CA LEU A 857 -8.84 -6.84 45.72
C LEU A 857 -9.33 -6.77 47.16
N THR A 858 -10.65 -6.83 47.37
CA THR A 858 -11.25 -7.06 48.69
C THR A 858 -11.88 -8.44 48.72
N GLU A 859 -11.33 -9.30 49.57
CA GLU A 859 -11.72 -10.70 49.71
C GLU A 859 -12.49 -10.90 51.03
N ILE A 860 -13.64 -11.56 50.94
CA ILE A 860 -14.51 -11.87 52.07
C ILE A 860 -14.76 -13.39 52.14
N LEU A 861 -14.24 -13.99 53.20
CA LEU A 861 -14.46 -15.37 53.58
C LEU A 861 -15.75 -15.51 54.42
N PRO A 862 -16.47 -16.63 54.32
CA PRO A 862 -17.66 -16.89 55.13
C PRO A 862 -17.30 -17.11 56.62
N ASP A 863 -18.26 -16.91 57.53
CA ASP A 863 -18.05 -16.87 59.00
C ASP A 863 -17.26 -18.07 59.60
N ASP A 864 -17.41 -19.26 59.02
CA ASP A 864 -16.76 -20.52 59.45
C ASP A 864 -15.32 -20.68 58.90
N ILE A 865 -14.79 -19.70 58.17
CA ILE A 865 -13.46 -19.69 57.55
C ILE A 865 -12.77 -18.34 57.83
N LYS A 866 -11.46 -18.36 58.08
CA LYS A 866 -10.67 -17.14 58.38
C LYS A 866 -9.32 -17.15 57.71
N PHE A 867 -8.78 -15.96 57.44
CA PHE A 867 -7.39 -15.82 57.06
C PHE A 867 -6.46 -16.20 58.20
N VAL A 868 -5.45 -17.02 57.92
CA VAL A 868 -4.43 -17.42 58.90
C VAL A 868 -3.55 -16.23 59.26
N ASP A 869 -3.13 -15.45 58.27
CA ASP A 869 -2.17 -14.36 58.46
C ASP A 869 -2.79 -13.08 59.06
N PHE A 870 -4.11 -12.88 58.87
CA PHE A 870 -4.82 -11.66 59.29
C PHE A 870 -5.81 -11.89 60.45
N GLY A 871 -6.29 -13.12 60.66
CA GLY A 871 -7.25 -13.48 61.73
C GLY A 871 -8.68 -12.94 61.54
N SER A 872 -8.92 -12.17 60.48
CA SER A 872 -10.22 -11.69 60.01
C SER A 872 -10.86 -12.66 59.02
N SER A 873 -12.12 -12.39 58.66
CA SER A 873 -12.81 -13.00 57.50
C SER A 873 -12.93 -12.02 56.33
N GLU A 874 -12.32 -10.84 56.42
CA GLU A 874 -12.28 -9.82 55.36
C GLU A 874 -10.86 -9.27 55.28
N GLN A 875 -10.33 -9.13 54.07
CA GLN A 875 -9.00 -8.57 53.80
C GLN A 875 -9.02 -7.79 52.48
N THR A 876 -8.49 -6.57 52.48
CA THR A 876 -8.22 -5.81 51.26
C THR A 876 -6.72 -5.78 50.97
N LEU A 877 -6.36 -5.96 49.71
CA LEU A 877 -5.00 -5.92 49.19
C LEU A 877 -4.93 -4.95 48.02
N TYR A 878 -3.86 -4.16 48.00
CA TYR A 878 -3.53 -3.26 46.91
C TYR A 878 -2.61 -3.98 45.93
N LEU A 879 -3.01 -4.07 44.66
CA LEU A 879 -2.28 -4.81 43.63
C LEU A 879 -1.42 -3.89 42.75
N GLY A 880 -1.58 -2.57 42.87
CA GLY A 880 -0.93 -1.59 41.99
C GLY A 880 -1.77 -1.31 40.74
N ASN A 881 -1.15 -0.68 39.74
CA ASN A 881 -1.72 -0.68 38.40
C ASN A 881 -1.52 -2.07 37.79
N LEU A 882 -2.51 -2.58 37.06
CA LEU A 882 -2.32 -3.74 36.18
C LEU A 882 -2.38 -3.24 34.73
N GLY A 883 -1.25 -3.33 34.03
CA GLY A 883 -1.17 -3.03 32.60
C GLY A 883 -2.07 -3.93 31.74
N PRO A 884 -2.26 -3.61 30.45
CA PRO A 884 -2.92 -4.50 29.49
C PRO A 884 -2.36 -5.91 29.54
N GLY A 885 -3.22 -6.93 29.44
CA GLY A 885 -2.84 -8.34 29.46
C GLY A 885 -2.35 -8.90 30.82
N ILE A 886 -1.85 -8.05 31.73
CA ILE A 886 -1.24 -8.45 33.00
C ILE A 886 -2.24 -9.19 33.89
N GLU A 887 -1.82 -10.36 34.38
CA GLU A 887 -2.53 -11.19 35.37
C GLU A 887 -1.74 -11.21 36.70
N THR A 888 -2.35 -10.74 37.78
CA THR A 888 -1.78 -10.82 39.14
C THR A 888 -2.50 -11.91 39.94
N SER A 889 -1.74 -12.86 40.48
CA SER A 889 -2.23 -13.89 41.40
C SER A 889 -1.88 -13.55 42.84
N VAL A 890 -2.89 -13.50 43.70
CA VAL A 890 -2.73 -13.34 45.15
C VAL A 890 -2.98 -14.68 45.82
N VAL A 891 -1.94 -15.26 46.42
CA VAL A 891 -2.08 -16.44 47.29
C VAL A 891 -2.49 -15.97 48.70
N LEU A 892 -3.62 -16.47 49.17
CA LEU A 892 -4.17 -16.20 50.51
C LEU A 892 -4.25 -17.50 51.31
N LYS A 893 -3.70 -17.47 52.53
CA LYS A 893 -3.79 -18.60 53.46
C LYS A 893 -5.05 -18.50 54.31
N ALA A 894 -5.95 -19.48 54.16
CA ALA A 894 -7.18 -19.59 54.93
C ALA A 894 -7.19 -20.84 55.81
N LYS A 895 -8.05 -20.80 56.83
CA LYS A 895 -8.33 -21.90 57.74
C LYS A 895 -9.83 -22.14 57.88
N VAL A 896 -10.26 -23.37 57.64
CA VAL A 896 -11.58 -23.84 58.07
C VAL A 896 -11.56 -23.99 59.59
N LEU A 897 -12.51 -23.37 60.30
CA LEU A 897 -12.56 -23.46 61.75
C LEU A 897 -12.92 -24.89 62.21
N ASP A 898 -12.34 -25.34 63.33
CA ASP A 898 -12.51 -26.70 63.88
C ASP A 898 -13.97 -27.11 64.19
N TYR A 899 -14.92 -26.17 64.09
CA TYR A 899 -16.35 -26.33 64.35
C TYR A 899 -17.23 -25.95 63.16
N ALA A 900 -16.66 -25.74 61.97
CA ALA A 900 -17.41 -25.51 60.74
C ALA A 900 -18.37 -26.68 60.47
N ASN A 901 -19.56 -26.37 59.96
CA ASN A 901 -20.54 -27.39 59.60
C ASN A 901 -20.21 -27.97 58.23
N THR A 902 -20.77 -29.14 57.91
CA THR A 902 -20.67 -29.68 56.55
C THR A 902 -21.68 -29.04 55.62
N GLY A 903 -21.24 -28.69 54.41
CA GLY A 903 -22.05 -27.95 53.45
C GLY A 903 -21.24 -27.18 52.42
N GLU A 904 -21.94 -26.47 51.56
CA GLU A 904 -21.38 -25.56 50.56
C GLU A 904 -21.35 -24.14 51.13
N TYR A 905 -20.24 -23.44 50.92
CA TYR A 905 -19.95 -22.13 51.48
C TYR A 905 -19.46 -21.19 50.37
N GLU A 906 -20.15 -20.05 50.20
CA GLU A 906 -19.78 -19.02 49.22
C GLU A 906 -18.73 -18.06 49.80
N SER A 907 -17.76 -17.67 48.98
CA SER A 907 -16.76 -16.64 49.29
C SER A 907 -16.78 -15.55 48.22
N ASP A 908 -16.98 -14.32 48.68
CA ASP A 908 -17.11 -13.11 47.86
C ASP A 908 -15.75 -12.45 47.62
N SER A 909 -15.42 -12.11 46.37
CA SER A 909 -14.31 -11.21 46.05
C SER A 909 -14.80 -10.01 45.26
N PHE A 910 -14.31 -8.83 45.61
CA PHE A 910 -14.60 -7.57 44.93
C PHE A 910 -13.30 -6.99 44.38
N ILE A 911 -13.26 -6.73 43.07
CA ILE A 911 -12.13 -6.11 42.38
C ILE A 911 -12.57 -4.72 41.92
N ARG A 912 -11.74 -3.71 42.18
CA ARG A 912 -11.96 -2.31 41.80
C ARG A 912 -10.70 -1.71 41.19
N SER A 913 -10.87 -0.84 40.21
CA SER A 913 -9.85 0.10 39.70
C SER A 913 -10.46 1.50 39.56
N TYR A 914 -9.65 2.49 39.20
CA TYR A 914 -10.08 3.87 39.01
C TYR A 914 -10.84 4.09 37.69
N ASN A 915 -10.49 3.34 36.63
CA ASN A 915 -10.94 3.55 35.26
C ASN A 915 -11.70 2.36 34.62
N ASP A 916 -12.09 1.34 35.41
CA ASP A 916 -13.05 0.31 35.01
C ASP A 916 -14.14 0.12 36.09
N LYS A 917 -15.13 -0.75 35.83
CA LYS A 917 -16.25 -1.04 36.74
C LYS A 917 -15.85 -2.07 37.80
N GLU A 918 -16.48 -1.97 38.98
CA GLU A 918 -16.34 -2.96 40.04
C GLU A 918 -16.85 -4.34 39.61
N ILE A 919 -16.03 -5.36 39.81
CA ILE A 919 -16.34 -6.76 39.54
C ILE A 919 -16.55 -7.47 40.86
N LYS A 920 -17.64 -8.24 40.95
CA LYS A 920 -17.86 -9.18 42.04
C LYS A 920 -17.81 -10.61 41.50
N ILE A 921 -16.94 -11.44 42.05
CA ILE A 921 -16.99 -12.90 41.90
C ILE A 921 -17.48 -13.54 43.19
N VAL A 922 -18.22 -14.64 43.05
CA VAL A 922 -18.75 -15.45 44.16
C VAL A 922 -18.39 -16.88 43.82
N GLU A 923 -17.59 -17.53 44.67
CA GLU A 923 -17.13 -18.88 44.43
C GLU A 923 -17.43 -19.79 45.62
N SER A 924 -17.91 -21.00 45.32
CA SER A 924 -18.29 -22.00 46.31
C SER A 924 -17.10 -22.87 46.71
N LEU A 925 -17.06 -23.29 47.97
CA LEU A 925 -16.20 -24.36 48.46
C LEU A 925 -17.01 -25.31 49.36
N ILE A 926 -16.61 -26.59 49.41
CA ILE A 926 -17.36 -27.62 50.13
C ILE A 926 -16.58 -28.03 51.39
N ILE A 927 -17.26 -28.08 52.53
CA ILE A 927 -16.73 -28.63 53.78
C ILE A 927 -17.38 -30.00 54.06
N GLU A 928 -16.54 -31.03 54.21
CA GLU A 928 -16.94 -32.42 54.42
C GLU A 928 -16.55 -32.96 55.82
N GLU A 929 -17.24 -34.02 56.27
CA GLU A 929 -17.06 -34.57 57.61
C GLU A 929 -15.75 -35.39 57.73
N ILE A 930 -15.10 -35.32 58.89
CA ILE A 930 -13.93 -36.13 59.19
C ILE A 930 -14.37 -37.60 59.38
N LEU A 931 -14.29 -38.40 58.32
CA LEU A 931 -14.30 -39.85 58.42
C LEU A 931 -12.97 -40.32 59.04
N ALA A 932 -13.00 -40.61 60.33
CA ALA A 932 -11.87 -41.21 61.03
C ALA A 932 -11.64 -42.65 60.57
N ASP A 933 -10.41 -42.98 60.16
CA ASP A 933 -10.01 -44.34 59.82
C ASP A 933 -10.23 -45.30 60.99
N VAL A 934 -11.01 -46.36 60.76
CA VAL A 934 -11.23 -47.46 61.71
C VAL A 934 -10.78 -48.77 61.08
N GLU A 935 -9.61 -49.23 61.51
CA GLU A 935 -9.04 -50.53 61.15
C GLU A 935 -9.66 -51.64 62.02
N VAL A 936 -10.55 -52.49 61.47
CA VAL A 936 -10.97 -53.77 62.07
C VAL A 936 -11.22 -54.83 60.99
N ALA A 937 -10.86 -56.09 61.28
CA ALA A 937 -10.70 -57.17 60.31
C ALA A 937 -11.86 -58.22 60.23
N GLU A 938 -11.78 -59.02 59.16
CA GLU A 938 -12.17 -60.44 59.02
C GLU A 938 -13.66 -60.91 58.85
N ILE A 939 -13.88 -61.63 57.72
CA ILE A 939 -14.69 -62.87 57.54
C ILE A 939 -16.25 -62.72 57.59
N THR A 940 -17.05 -62.97 56.54
CA THR A 940 -17.36 -64.29 55.88
C THR A 940 -18.25 -64.14 54.62
N GLU A 941 -18.37 -65.21 53.84
CA GLU A 941 -19.20 -65.45 52.63
C GLU A 941 -20.74 -65.25 52.78
N TYR A 942 -21.47 -64.90 51.69
CA TYR A 942 -22.30 -65.85 50.88
C TYR A 942 -23.19 -65.17 49.80
N SER A 943 -23.31 -65.83 48.62
CA SER A 943 -24.52 -65.88 47.74
C SER A 943 -25.02 -64.58 47.05
N SER A 944 -25.38 -64.52 45.76
CA SER A 944 -25.62 -65.56 44.73
C SER A 944 -25.41 -65.06 43.29
N ASP A 945 -25.20 -66.03 42.41
CA ASP A 945 -25.17 -66.02 40.94
C ASP A 945 -26.13 -65.05 40.20
N GLU A 946 -25.70 -64.52 39.04
CA GLU A 946 -26.06 -65.13 37.74
C GLU A 946 -25.20 -64.62 36.56
N LEU A 947 -24.81 -65.55 35.68
CA LEU A 947 -24.23 -65.31 34.36
C LEU A 947 -25.30 -65.64 33.31
N LEU A 948 -25.54 -64.75 32.34
CA LEU A 948 -26.22 -65.12 31.10
C LEU A 948 -25.45 -64.63 29.86
N SER A 949 -24.94 -65.61 29.13
CA SER A 949 -24.81 -65.54 27.67
C SER A 949 -26.23 -65.55 27.03
N PRO A 950 -26.45 -65.19 25.74
CA PRO A 950 -25.47 -65.11 24.66
C PRO A 950 -25.71 -63.99 23.61
N THR A 951 -24.87 -62.94 23.57
CA THR A 951 -24.84 -62.00 22.40
C THR A 951 -23.45 -61.59 21.94
N GLY A 952 -22.41 -61.67 22.78
CA GLY A 952 -21.02 -61.46 22.36
C GLY A 952 -20.61 -60.00 22.12
N PHE A 953 -21.35 -59.03 22.66
CA PHE A 953 -21.03 -57.60 22.59
C PHE A 953 -20.98 -56.96 23.99
N SER A 954 -20.19 -55.89 24.11
CA SER A 954 -19.89 -55.16 25.34
C SER A 954 -20.64 -53.83 25.44
N ILE A 955 -20.61 -53.19 26.61
CA ILE A 955 -21.26 -51.89 26.86
C ILE A 955 -20.76 -50.78 25.91
N LYS A 956 -19.53 -50.90 25.36
CA LYS A 956 -19.00 -49.93 24.39
C LYS A 956 -19.69 -49.99 23.01
N GLU A 957 -20.34 -51.09 22.65
CA GLU A 957 -21.00 -51.26 21.35
C GLU A 957 -22.47 -50.80 21.35
N PHE A 958 -23.03 -50.46 22.51
CA PHE A 958 -24.38 -49.88 22.62
C PHE A 958 -24.38 -48.36 22.36
N VAL A 959 -23.26 -47.68 22.60
CA VAL A 959 -23.14 -46.21 22.43
C VAL A 959 -22.97 -45.82 20.95
N LEU A 960 -22.26 -46.62 20.17
CA LEU A 960 -21.98 -46.37 18.74
C LEU A 960 -23.25 -46.43 17.85
N LEU A 961 -24.35 -46.99 18.38
CA LEU A 961 -25.65 -47.10 17.71
C LEU A 961 -26.53 -45.83 17.89
N ILE A 962 -26.15 -44.91 18.79
CA ILE A 962 -26.87 -43.65 19.03
C ILE A 962 -26.34 -42.55 18.10
N SER A 963 -25.04 -42.53 17.82
CA SER A 963 -24.39 -41.55 16.92
C SER A 963 -24.97 -41.58 15.50
N LEU A 964 -25.25 -42.78 14.97
CA LEU A 964 -25.80 -42.96 13.62
C LEU A 964 -27.24 -42.46 13.45
N PHE A 965 -27.96 -42.19 14.55
CA PHE A 965 -29.36 -41.75 14.54
C PHE A 965 -29.52 -40.23 14.47
N ILE A 966 -28.48 -39.47 14.84
CA ILE A 966 -28.49 -38.00 14.84
C ILE A 966 -28.20 -37.44 13.44
N ALA A 967 -27.30 -38.10 12.68
CA ALA A 967 -26.96 -37.74 11.30
C ALA A 967 -28.14 -37.81 10.31
N LEU A 968 -29.21 -38.56 10.63
CA LEU A 968 -30.41 -38.69 9.78
C LEU A 968 -31.54 -37.70 10.11
N TYR A 969 -31.39 -36.85 11.14
CA TYR A 969 -32.44 -35.93 11.57
C TYR A 969 -32.46 -34.59 10.80
N PHE A 970 -31.30 -34.09 10.36
CA PHE A 970 -31.19 -32.76 9.73
C PHE A 970 -31.57 -32.72 8.25
N PHE A 971 -31.55 -33.84 7.52
CA PHE A 971 -31.81 -33.87 6.07
C PHE A 971 -33.31 -33.77 5.66
N SER A 972 -34.21 -33.41 6.59
CA SER A 972 -35.67 -33.48 6.40
C SER A 972 -36.42 -32.15 6.62
N TYR A 973 -35.78 -31.08 7.11
CA TYR A 973 -36.50 -29.89 7.58
C TYR A 973 -36.66 -28.74 6.55
N LYS A 974 -36.33 -28.93 5.26
CA LYS A 974 -36.48 -27.88 4.23
C LYS A 974 -37.71 -28.05 3.31
N LEU A 975 -38.88 -28.46 3.85
CA LEU A 975 -40.09 -28.60 3.01
C LEU A 975 -41.47 -28.50 3.71
N LYS A 976 -41.77 -27.37 4.39
CA LYS A 976 -43.13 -26.74 4.37
C LYS A 976 -43.20 -25.37 5.07
N GLN A 977 -43.57 -24.33 4.32
CA GLN A 977 -43.97 -23.02 4.85
C GLN A 977 -45.36 -23.02 5.53
N LYS A 978 -45.64 -21.91 6.25
CA LYS A 978 -46.94 -21.35 6.72
C LYS A 978 -47.43 -21.90 8.07
N TYR A 979 -47.90 -21.09 9.03
CA TYR A 979 -48.44 -19.71 9.06
C TYR A 979 -48.13 -19.06 10.45
N LEU A 980 -48.37 -17.78 10.82
CA LEU A 980 -49.06 -16.58 10.29
C LEU A 980 -48.55 -15.36 11.13
N LEU A 981 -48.23 -14.14 10.61
CA LEU A 981 -49.12 -12.96 10.61
C LEU A 981 -48.42 -11.66 10.13
N ARG A 982 -48.90 -11.06 9.04
CA ARG A 982 -49.55 -9.72 9.00
C ARG A 982 -50.26 -9.55 7.64
N LYS A 983 -51.13 -8.55 7.52
CA LYS A 983 -52.30 -8.56 6.62
C LYS A 983 -52.55 -7.16 6.01
N ASN A 984 -53.32 -7.12 4.90
CA ASN A 984 -53.84 -5.94 4.18
C ASN A 984 -52.80 -5.31 3.20
N GLU A 985 -53.09 -4.63 2.05
CA GLU A 985 -54.23 -4.49 1.09
C GLU A 985 -53.71 -3.57 -0.08
N PHE A 986 -54.15 -3.52 -1.37
CA PHE A 986 -55.20 -4.21 -2.14
C PHE A 986 -55.05 -4.01 -3.70
N ILE A 987 -55.26 -5.07 -4.51
CA ILE A 987 -56.08 -5.11 -5.76
C ILE A 987 -55.63 -4.54 -7.17
N ILE A 988 -55.59 -5.45 -8.17
CA ILE A 988 -56.10 -5.44 -9.59
C ILE A 988 -55.67 -4.27 -10.53
N ARG A 989 -54.90 -4.48 -11.63
CA ARG A 989 -55.28 -5.02 -12.99
C ARG A 989 -56.33 -4.16 -13.76
N PRO A 990 -56.45 -4.20 -15.11
CA PRO A 990 -55.95 -5.18 -16.09
C PRO A 990 -54.43 -5.18 -16.29
#